data_AF-A0AA40DAY0-F1
#
_entry.id   AF-A0AA40DAY0-F1
#
_cell.length_a   1.000
_cell.length_b   1.000
_cell.length_c   1.000
_cell.angle_alpha   90.00
_cell.angle_beta   90.00
_cell.angle_gamma   90.00
#
_symmetry.space_group_name_H-M   'P 1'
#
loop_
_entity.id
_entity.type
_entity.pdbx_description
1 polymer ?
#
loop_
_entity_poly.entity_id
_entity_poly.type
_entity_poly.pdbx_seq_one_letter_code
_entity_poly.pdbx_strand_id
1 'polypeptide(L)'
;MPFQQTFMNHWIQFRNPDPTRPNHPWLVLAVARLGPDQQGPHYPLAAFTIHPGPLSLLITCSNALRIFSDPLNHLAIRSELSLAHGFYTQPRAARPEQTSAWVGHPDFPFIATCLAVATTREEDAISQNVAQLSLSKVYYHFEHHYNQSRHRMLVIDVTHPTKVRYGIHHEPSPSRRSHDRWIEDSPSTRPLSVVDFITGCRFLGGLPPDSEELKTALEIACRWDVMDVPTLDFGWPYNSPQNPRPPVVNPPRSLRDQVFVALVRGASEMESLDMSVFEHVRVIPNFHNDLRCHLIQHSAHMGDHKPTAQLIAMALEGQEELDLTPFKNLTASSISIILGNHSPDIAITSISLCVDTLKSTPSRVLRTLARFPTIQNLYLSKLPGQRDRSSTKFLADMFKSPALVPKGHILVADYLSAPLGWARHEEAIPIASYQMPVDMFPVQHMFVRHQTYEPDQRRRFWPNYLPMGDLMLRPERFAAGFLQYILKSVRPGSIGVEASEKLFDFCSAPATLDRMYEDYQISQVPLESSSVPLRPKTSRREEYVGDCWPLVRGIEPNSWTVLVSLHHSRVTRDLESLSTRTHHTANWARYAFVRMKTRVEVTRPSVQLPPVDEIEVVGLKEFLGITSPGTDLELLDMRLEELEEKAAIPRQRPLPEGVKRLSVMEREEAVGILKDFLNNVEMVKKNLWAFMKENPANQWYPDLLEECNGQLCGSMIHGPEDIFVDSVNAQLSLEWWNSDPEDGDEDDDDESDE
;
A
#
# COMPACT_ATOMS: atom_id res chain seq x y z
N MET A 1 15.40 3.80 38.83
CA MET A 1 14.96 3.21 37.55
C MET A 1 14.19 4.27 36.78
N PRO A 2 14.71 4.83 35.69
CA PRO A 2 13.94 5.75 34.86
C PRO A 2 13.43 5.06 33.60
N PHE A 3 12.23 5.50 33.22
CA PHE A 3 11.42 5.11 32.08
C PHE A 3 12.16 5.28 30.75
N GLN A 4 12.19 4.24 29.93
CA GLN A 4 12.45 4.35 28.49
C GLN A 4 11.17 4.76 27.78
N GLN A 5 11.12 6.01 27.32
CA GLN A 5 10.10 6.53 26.40
C GLN A 5 10.78 6.81 25.06
N THR A 6 10.92 5.78 24.23
CA THR A 6 11.34 5.93 22.83
C THR A 6 10.14 6.36 22.00
N PHE A 7 10.12 7.62 21.56
CA PHE A 7 9.15 8.12 20.60
C PHE A 7 9.61 7.77 19.17
N MET A 8 8.95 6.79 18.55
CA MET A 8 9.14 6.40 17.15
C MET A 8 8.08 7.02 16.22
N ASN A 9 8.43 7.14 14.93
CA ASN A 9 7.65 7.75 13.85
C ASN A 9 6.23 7.13 13.70
N HIS A 10 5.34 7.83 12.99
CA HIS A 10 3.86 7.90 13.08
C HIS A 10 2.98 6.63 13.03
N TRP A 11 3.51 5.47 13.39
CA TRP A 11 2.76 4.25 13.73
C TRP A 11 2.93 4.00 15.23
N ILE A 12 2.01 4.51 16.05
CA ILE A 12 2.17 4.49 17.51
C ILE A 12 2.06 3.06 18.06
N GLN A 13 3.06 2.71 18.87
CA GLN A 13 3.00 1.65 19.88
C GLN A 13 1.72 1.81 20.72
N PHE A 14 0.80 0.84 20.63
CA PHE A 14 -0.35 0.78 21.53
C PHE A 14 0.13 0.69 22.99
N ARG A 15 0.22 1.82 23.67
CA ARG A 15 0.21 1.85 25.13
C ARG A 15 -1.21 1.53 25.55
N ASN A 16 -1.35 0.65 26.54
CA ASN A 16 -2.62 0.35 27.19
C ASN A 16 -3.47 1.62 27.26
N PRO A 17 -4.69 1.62 26.70
CA PRO A 17 -5.51 2.81 26.62
C PRO A 17 -5.77 3.21 28.06
N ASP A 18 -5.28 4.39 28.42
CA ASP A 18 -5.63 5.01 29.68
C ASP A 18 -7.16 5.17 29.69
N PRO A 19 -7.89 4.43 30.55
CA PRO A 19 -9.35 4.45 30.57
C PRO A 19 -9.91 5.83 30.98
N THR A 20 -9.05 6.77 31.38
CA THR A 20 -9.42 8.12 31.75
C THR A 20 -9.37 9.13 30.59
N ARG A 21 -8.88 8.75 29.39
CA ARG A 21 -8.82 9.67 28.23
C ARG A 21 -10.07 9.56 27.34
N PRO A 22 -10.76 10.67 27.01
CA PRO A 22 -12.02 10.69 26.25
C PRO A 22 -11.90 10.37 24.74
N ASN A 23 -10.71 10.06 24.21
CA ASN A 23 -10.46 9.80 22.78
C ASN A 23 -10.07 8.34 22.54
N HIS A 24 -11.03 7.41 22.64
CA HIS A 24 -10.80 6.03 22.24
C HIS A 24 -10.60 5.92 20.70
N PRO A 25 -9.60 5.16 20.22
CA PRO A 25 -9.41 4.90 18.80
C PRO A 25 -10.59 4.13 18.22
N TRP A 26 -10.84 4.32 16.93
CA TRP A 26 -11.72 3.48 16.13
C TRP A 26 -10.98 2.23 15.68
N LEU A 27 -11.63 1.08 15.77
CA LEU A 27 -11.17 -0.18 15.21
C LEU A 27 -11.79 -0.39 13.83
N VAL A 28 -10.96 -0.44 12.79
CA VAL A 28 -11.39 -0.77 11.42
C VAL A 28 -11.07 -2.24 11.15
N LEU A 29 -12.07 -3.01 10.73
CA LEU A 29 -11.95 -4.45 10.52
C LEU A 29 -12.36 -4.82 9.09
N ALA A 30 -11.56 -5.66 8.45
CA ALA A 30 -12.01 -6.44 7.30
C ALA A 30 -12.37 -7.85 7.80
N VAL A 31 -13.58 -8.31 7.52
CA VAL A 31 -14.09 -9.61 7.97
C VAL A 31 -14.67 -10.39 6.81
N ALA A 32 -14.70 -11.72 6.92
CA ALA A 32 -15.40 -12.54 5.95
C ALA A 32 -16.02 -13.78 6.60
N ARG A 33 -17.09 -14.25 5.99
CA ARG A 33 -17.70 -15.53 6.30
C ARG A 33 -17.01 -16.63 5.51
N LEU A 34 -16.46 -17.60 6.22
CA LEU A 34 -15.65 -18.66 5.61
C LEU A 34 -16.42 -19.98 5.60
N GLY A 35 -16.32 -20.73 4.50
CA GLY A 35 -16.94 -22.05 4.35
C GLY A 35 -17.64 -22.26 3.01
N PRO A 36 -17.90 -23.52 2.62
CA PRO A 36 -18.47 -23.88 1.31
C PRO A 36 -19.85 -23.26 1.06
N ASP A 37 -20.69 -23.12 2.10
CA ASP A 37 -22.00 -22.49 2.00
C ASP A 37 -22.05 -21.08 2.59
N GLN A 38 -20.91 -20.55 3.08
CA GLN A 38 -20.86 -19.29 3.83
C GLN A 38 -21.99 -19.21 4.88
N GLN A 39 -22.13 -20.27 5.68
CA GLN A 39 -23.01 -20.32 6.84
C GLN A 39 -22.23 -20.29 8.16
N GLY A 40 -20.89 -20.23 8.08
CA GLY A 40 -20.02 -20.07 9.26
C GLY A 40 -20.15 -18.69 9.91
N PRO A 41 -19.49 -18.46 11.06
CA PRO A 41 -19.37 -17.12 11.62
C PRO A 41 -18.44 -16.25 10.76
N HIS A 42 -18.49 -14.94 10.98
CA HIS A 42 -17.55 -14.00 10.36
C HIS A 42 -16.20 -14.03 11.08
N TYR A 43 -15.10 -14.06 10.34
CA TYR A 43 -13.75 -14.04 10.90
C TYR A 43 -13.03 -12.75 10.50
N PRO A 44 -12.36 -12.04 11.43
CA PRO A 44 -11.50 -10.91 11.11
C PRO A 44 -10.29 -11.36 10.30
N LEU A 45 -9.99 -10.67 9.21
CA LEU A 45 -8.87 -10.94 8.31
C LEU A 45 -7.79 -9.86 8.43
N ALA A 46 -8.18 -8.63 8.71
CA ALA A 46 -7.24 -7.54 8.99
C ALA A 46 -7.88 -6.53 9.95
N ALA A 47 -7.02 -5.83 10.70
CA ALA A 47 -7.46 -4.85 11.68
C ALA A 47 -6.49 -3.68 11.79
N PHE A 48 -7.04 -2.47 11.82
CA PHE A 48 -6.29 -1.23 12.03
C PHE A 48 -6.99 -0.37 13.08
N THR A 49 -6.22 0.37 13.87
CA THR A 49 -6.76 1.42 14.72
C THR A 49 -6.51 2.77 14.09
N ILE A 50 -7.50 3.65 14.14
CA ILE A 50 -7.40 5.04 13.67
C ILE A 50 -7.99 6.01 14.70
N HIS A 51 -7.62 7.28 14.63
CA HIS A 51 -8.21 8.36 15.45
C HIS A 51 -8.88 9.43 14.56
N PRO A 52 -9.93 9.07 13.80
CA PRO A 52 -10.51 9.93 12.79
C PRO A 52 -11.54 10.88 13.41
N GLY A 53 -11.67 12.06 12.81
CA GLY A 53 -12.91 12.83 12.88
C GLY A 53 -14.04 12.14 12.12
N PRO A 54 -15.30 12.62 12.21
CA PRO A 54 -16.43 12.01 11.49
C PRO A 54 -16.22 11.95 9.97
N LEU A 55 -15.75 13.03 9.34
CA LEU A 55 -15.48 13.07 7.89
C LEU A 55 -14.40 12.07 7.50
N SER A 56 -13.30 12.02 8.26
CA SER A 56 -12.20 11.06 8.05
C SER A 56 -12.62 9.60 8.13
N LEU A 57 -13.56 9.28 9.04
CA LEU A 57 -14.13 7.93 9.13
C LEU A 57 -14.94 7.59 7.88
N LEU A 58 -15.74 8.53 7.36
CA LEU A 58 -16.51 8.33 6.13
C LEU A 58 -15.61 8.16 4.92
N ILE A 59 -14.56 8.97 4.80
CA ILE A 59 -13.56 8.86 3.74
C ILE A 59 -12.86 7.50 3.81
N THR A 60 -12.45 7.08 5.01
CA THR A 60 -11.88 5.74 5.24
C THR A 60 -12.85 4.64 4.81
N CYS A 61 -14.13 4.74 5.19
CA CYS A 61 -15.17 3.79 4.80
C CYS A 61 -15.35 3.75 3.28
N SER A 62 -15.48 4.91 2.63
CA SER A 62 -15.62 5.04 1.17
C SER A 62 -14.43 4.43 0.44
N ASN A 63 -13.20 4.75 0.87
CA ASN A 63 -11.97 4.20 0.27
C ASN A 63 -11.90 2.68 0.43
N ALA A 64 -12.17 2.15 1.62
CA ALA A 64 -12.18 0.71 1.86
C ALA A 64 -13.21 0.00 0.96
N LEU A 65 -14.44 0.53 0.90
CA LEU A 65 -15.51 0.00 0.06
C LEU A 65 -15.14 0.01 -1.42
N ARG A 66 -14.58 1.12 -1.94
CA ARG A 66 -14.10 1.20 -3.33
C ARG A 66 -13.01 0.19 -3.63
N ILE A 67 -11.97 0.11 -2.80
CA ILE A 67 -10.85 -0.82 -2.98
C ILE A 67 -11.34 -2.27 -2.97
N PHE A 68 -12.13 -2.67 -1.98
CA PHE A 68 -12.59 -4.06 -1.88
C PHE A 68 -13.63 -4.44 -2.96
N SER A 69 -14.39 -3.47 -3.46
CA SER A 69 -15.39 -3.71 -4.52
C SER A 69 -14.78 -3.72 -5.93
N ASP A 70 -13.57 -3.18 -6.10
CA ASP A 70 -12.92 -3.08 -7.42
C ASP A 70 -12.65 -4.47 -8.03
N PRO A 71 -13.16 -4.76 -9.24
CA PRO A 71 -12.95 -6.04 -9.92
C PRO A 71 -11.47 -6.46 -10.03
N LEU A 72 -10.55 -5.50 -10.19
CA LEU A 72 -9.13 -5.76 -10.34
C LEU A 72 -8.49 -6.35 -9.08
N ASN A 73 -9.17 -6.28 -7.93
CA ASN A 73 -8.72 -6.84 -6.66
C ASN A 73 -9.40 -8.19 -6.34
N HIS A 74 -10.44 -8.59 -7.07
CA HIS A 74 -11.28 -9.74 -6.72
C HIS A 74 -10.50 -11.06 -6.66
N LEU A 75 -9.59 -11.31 -7.61
CA LEU A 75 -8.77 -12.53 -7.60
C LEU A 75 -7.90 -12.62 -6.33
N ALA A 76 -7.23 -11.53 -5.96
CA ALA A 76 -6.36 -11.51 -4.79
C ALA A 76 -7.15 -11.67 -3.48
N ILE A 77 -8.31 -11.01 -3.37
CA ILE A 77 -9.23 -11.17 -2.22
C ILE A 77 -9.71 -12.63 -2.14
N ARG A 78 -10.22 -13.21 -3.24
CA ARG A 78 -10.69 -14.62 -3.27
C ARG A 78 -9.58 -15.59 -2.86
N SER A 79 -8.36 -15.36 -3.33
CA SER A 79 -7.20 -16.18 -2.99
C SER A 79 -6.91 -16.15 -1.48
N GLU A 80 -6.96 -14.98 -0.85
CA GLU A 80 -6.77 -14.88 0.61
C GLU A 80 -7.95 -15.42 1.42
N LEU A 81 -9.20 -15.26 0.94
CA LEU A 81 -10.37 -15.90 1.57
C LEU A 81 -10.25 -17.42 1.56
N SER A 82 -9.75 -17.99 0.46
CA SER A 82 -9.46 -19.42 0.35
C SER A 82 -8.40 -19.88 1.35
N LEU A 83 -7.33 -19.10 1.53
CA LEU A 83 -6.31 -19.36 2.55
C LEU A 83 -6.85 -19.22 3.97
N ALA A 84 -7.69 -18.21 4.21
CA ALA A 84 -8.33 -17.96 5.50
C ALA A 84 -9.20 -19.14 5.91
N HIS A 85 -9.98 -19.69 4.98
CA HIS A 85 -10.77 -20.88 5.26
C HIS A 85 -9.90 -22.03 5.77
N GLY A 86 -8.76 -22.30 5.11
CA GLY A 86 -7.80 -23.31 5.56
C GLY A 86 -7.12 -22.99 6.90
N PHE A 87 -6.90 -21.70 7.20
CA PHE A 87 -6.30 -21.23 8.45
C PHE A 87 -7.24 -21.40 9.65
N TYR A 88 -8.51 -20.99 9.51
CA TYR A 88 -9.49 -21.04 10.60
C TYR A 88 -10.11 -22.43 10.83
N THR A 89 -10.06 -23.33 9.83
CA THR A 89 -10.57 -24.70 9.97
C THR A 89 -9.56 -25.69 10.54
N GLN A 90 -8.27 -25.36 10.54
CA GLN A 90 -7.26 -26.21 11.14
C GLN A 90 -7.39 -26.20 12.67
N PRO A 91 -7.51 -27.38 13.32
CA PRO A 91 -7.45 -27.45 14.77
C PRO A 91 -6.02 -27.12 15.20
N ARG A 92 -5.71 -25.84 15.44
CA ARG A 92 -4.43 -25.48 16.05
C ARG A 92 -4.43 -26.01 17.48
N ALA A 93 -3.55 -26.99 17.72
CA ALA A 93 -2.99 -27.23 19.04
C ALA A 93 -2.31 -25.94 19.52
N ALA A 94 -2.63 -25.56 20.76
CA ALA A 94 -2.15 -24.39 21.48
C ALA A 94 -2.66 -23.02 20.97
N ARG A 95 -3.40 -22.34 21.87
CA ARG A 95 -3.34 -20.87 22.01
C ARG A 95 -1.89 -20.43 21.74
N PRO A 96 -1.62 -19.35 20.99
CA PRO A 96 -0.28 -18.78 21.01
C PRO A 96 0.06 -18.56 22.49
N GLU A 97 1.06 -19.29 23.00
CA GLU A 97 1.53 -19.09 24.36
C GLU A 97 1.84 -17.60 24.50
N GLN A 98 1.36 -17.01 25.59
CA GLN A 98 1.43 -15.58 25.95
C GLN A 98 2.86 -15.01 25.98
N THR A 99 3.88 -15.79 25.62
CA THR A 99 5.28 -15.60 25.98
C THR A 99 6.25 -15.52 24.80
N SER A 100 5.85 -15.79 23.54
CA SER A 100 6.72 -15.55 22.38
C SER A 100 6.23 -14.37 21.53
N ALA A 101 6.64 -13.18 21.95
CA ALA A 101 6.73 -11.93 21.19
C ALA A 101 5.79 -11.74 19.99
N TRP A 102 4.65 -11.09 20.23
CA TRP A 102 4.29 -9.73 19.76
C TRP A 102 4.76 -9.21 18.38
N VAL A 103 5.21 -10.06 17.46
CA VAL A 103 5.84 -9.70 16.18
C VAL A 103 5.41 -10.74 15.14
N GLY A 104 4.60 -10.31 14.18
CA GLY A 104 4.19 -11.15 13.06
C GLY A 104 3.77 -10.32 11.87
N HIS A 105 4.07 -10.82 10.67
CA HIS A 105 3.50 -10.34 9.42
C HIS A 105 1.97 -10.52 9.43
N PRO A 106 1.21 -9.72 8.67
CA PRO A 106 -0.22 -9.99 8.45
C PRO A 106 -0.41 -11.42 7.93
N ASP A 107 -1.36 -12.14 8.52
CA ASP A 107 -1.77 -13.47 8.09
C ASP A 107 -2.39 -13.44 6.66
N PHE A 108 -2.99 -12.30 6.30
CA PHE A 108 -3.62 -12.02 5.01
C PHE A 108 -3.10 -10.68 4.45
N PRO A 109 -1.93 -10.68 3.81
CA PRO A 109 -1.21 -9.45 3.48
C PRO A 109 -1.93 -8.54 2.49
N PHE A 110 -2.58 -9.07 1.45
CA PHE A 110 -3.31 -8.27 0.48
C PHE A 110 -4.50 -7.55 1.13
N ILE A 111 -5.33 -8.27 1.89
CA ILE A 111 -6.48 -7.68 2.61
C ILE A 111 -5.99 -6.65 3.64
N ALA A 112 -4.88 -6.91 4.33
CA ALA A 112 -4.25 -5.94 5.23
C ALA A 112 -3.75 -4.70 4.47
N THR A 113 -3.14 -4.85 3.29
CA THR A 113 -2.71 -3.73 2.44
C THR A 113 -3.90 -2.90 1.96
N CYS A 114 -4.99 -3.52 1.51
CA CYS A 114 -6.22 -2.81 1.13
C CYS A 114 -6.70 -1.90 2.26
N LEU A 115 -6.70 -2.42 3.50
CA LEU A 115 -7.15 -1.68 4.67
C LEU A 115 -6.14 -0.59 5.10
N ALA A 116 -4.84 -0.87 4.98
CA ALA A 116 -3.78 0.12 5.23
C ALA A 116 -3.92 1.31 4.27
N VAL A 117 -4.03 1.06 2.96
CA VAL A 117 -4.23 2.09 1.95
C VAL A 117 -5.51 2.90 2.22
N ALA A 118 -6.61 2.23 2.57
CA ALA A 118 -7.87 2.91 2.86
C ALA A 118 -7.77 3.87 4.05
N THR A 119 -6.98 3.52 5.07
CA THR A 119 -6.81 4.28 6.32
C THR A 119 -5.74 5.37 6.26
N THR A 120 -4.74 5.28 5.37
CA THR A 120 -3.62 6.25 5.28
C THR A 120 -3.78 7.30 4.18
N ARG A 121 -4.80 7.18 3.33
CA ARG A 121 -4.93 8.03 2.12
C ARG A 121 -5.31 9.49 2.40
N GLU A 122 -5.77 9.84 3.60
CA GLU A 122 -6.31 11.17 3.90
C GLU A 122 -5.25 12.24 4.26
N GLU A 123 -5.51 13.50 3.91
CA GLU A 123 -4.63 14.66 4.15
C GLU A 123 -4.48 15.02 5.64
N ASP A 124 -5.49 14.73 6.47
CA ASP A 124 -5.45 14.96 7.93
C ASP A 124 -4.82 13.77 8.71
N ALA A 125 -4.37 12.72 8.00
CA ALA A 125 -3.75 11.53 8.59
C ALA A 125 -2.43 11.83 9.32
N ILE A 126 -1.83 13.01 9.12
CA ILE A 126 -0.65 13.50 9.86
C ILE A 126 -0.88 13.49 11.39
N SER A 127 -2.16 13.52 11.81
CA SER A 127 -2.56 13.45 13.23
C SER A 127 -3.13 12.09 13.66
N GLN A 128 -3.38 11.18 12.71
CA GLN A 128 -4.04 9.91 12.99
C GLN A 128 -2.97 8.85 13.24
N ASN A 129 -2.89 8.37 14.48
CA ASN A 129 -2.06 7.23 14.82
C ASN A 129 -2.70 5.97 14.22
N VAL A 130 -2.38 5.70 12.95
CA VAL A 130 -2.77 4.46 12.29
C VAL A 130 -1.86 3.37 12.84
N ALA A 131 -2.42 2.25 13.29
CA ALA A 131 -1.64 1.10 13.73
C ALA A 131 -2.33 -0.19 13.31
N GLN A 132 -1.59 -1.06 12.62
CA GLN A 132 -2.06 -2.40 12.35
C GLN A 132 -2.12 -3.19 13.65
N LEU A 133 -3.19 -3.96 13.85
CA LEU A 133 -3.29 -4.94 14.93
C LEU A 133 -3.14 -6.35 14.35
N SER A 134 -2.25 -7.15 14.95
CA SER A 134 -2.25 -8.60 14.69
C SER A 134 -3.61 -9.20 15.07
N LEU A 135 -4.11 -10.18 14.33
CA LEU A 135 -5.41 -10.82 14.62
C LEU A 135 -5.48 -11.36 16.05
N SER A 136 -4.38 -11.91 16.59
CA SER A 136 -4.28 -12.33 18.00
C SER A 136 -4.59 -11.21 19.00
N LYS A 137 -4.18 -9.97 18.71
CA LYS A 137 -4.49 -8.78 19.54
C LYS A 137 -5.95 -8.40 19.42
N VAL A 138 -6.51 -8.44 18.22
CA VAL A 138 -7.93 -8.15 17.97
C VAL A 138 -8.78 -9.04 18.87
N TYR A 139 -8.46 -10.34 18.92
CA TYR A 139 -9.15 -11.29 19.78
C TYR A 139 -8.85 -11.13 21.26
N TYR A 140 -7.60 -10.88 21.66
CA TYR A 140 -7.29 -10.55 23.05
C TYR A 140 -8.07 -9.31 23.53
N HIS A 141 -8.16 -8.29 22.69
CA HIS A 141 -8.98 -7.11 22.94
C HIS A 141 -10.45 -7.48 23.07
N PHE A 142 -10.98 -8.25 22.14
CA PHE A 142 -12.34 -8.75 22.25
C PHE A 142 -12.56 -9.58 23.54
N GLU A 143 -11.77 -10.61 23.85
CA GLU A 143 -11.96 -11.44 25.05
C GLU A 143 -11.87 -10.67 26.38
N HIS A 144 -10.90 -9.77 26.55
CA HIS A 144 -10.68 -9.10 27.83
C HIS A 144 -11.43 -7.78 27.99
N HIS A 145 -11.72 -7.09 26.90
CA HIS A 145 -12.26 -5.73 26.92
C HIS A 145 -13.74 -5.65 26.52
N TYR A 146 -14.37 -6.71 25.99
CA TYR A 146 -15.81 -6.71 25.65
C TYR A 146 -16.72 -6.43 26.86
N ASN A 147 -16.33 -6.91 28.04
CA ASN A 147 -17.12 -6.70 29.26
C ASN A 147 -16.89 -5.33 29.93
N GLN A 148 -15.93 -4.52 29.47
CA GLN A 148 -15.53 -3.27 30.14
C GLN A 148 -15.38 -2.05 29.21
N SER A 149 -15.43 -2.18 27.88
CA SER A 149 -14.99 -1.10 26.98
C SER A 149 -15.93 -0.85 25.80
N ARG A 150 -16.26 0.43 25.64
CA ARG A 150 -17.08 1.06 24.61
C ARG A 150 -16.29 1.10 23.29
N HIS A 151 -16.31 0.03 22.52
CA HIS A 151 -15.56 -0.02 21.27
C HIS A 151 -16.32 0.73 20.16
N ARG A 152 -15.59 1.55 19.41
CA ARG A 152 -16.07 2.16 18.17
C ARG A 152 -15.47 1.37 17.02
N MET A 153 -16.29 0.78 16.16
CA MET A 153 -15.82 -0.06 15.08
C MET A 153 -16.40 0.35 13.74
N LEU A 154 -15.58 0.28 12.71
CA LEU A 154 -15.99 0.25 11.32
C LEU A 154 -15.67 -1.16 10.79
N VAL A 155 -16.68 -1.90 10.40
CA VAL A 155 -16.54 -3.26 9.90
C VAL A 155 -16.82 -3.25 8.40
N ILE A 156 -15.97 -3.92 7.63
CA ILE A 156 -16.09 -4.12 6.19
C ILE A 156 -16.19 -5.62 5.93
N ASP A 157 -17.33 -6.07 5.40
CA ASP A 157 -17.56 -7.47 5.06
C ASP A 157 -17.15 -7.73 3.61
N VAL A 158 -16.08 -8.52 3.46
CA VAL A 158 -15.48 -8.88 2.16
C VAL A 158 -15.78 -10.32 1.75
N THR A 159 -16.78 -10.96 2.37
CA THR A 159 -17.22 -12.33 2.02
C THR A 159 -17.45 -12.51 0.52
N HIS A 160 -18.04 -11.51 -0.13
CA HIS A 160 -18.24 -11.45 -1.57
C HIS A 160 -17.59 -10.17 -2.11
N PRO A 161 -16.47 -10.26 -2.86
CA PRO A 161 -15.84 -9.09 -3.46
C PRO A 161 -16.76 -8.30 -4.41
N THR A 162 -17.75 -8.97 -5.01
CA THR A 162 -18.77 -8.34 -5.86
C THR A 162 -19.91 -7.68 -5.08
N LYS A 163 -20.03 -7.95 -3.77
CA LYS A 163 -21.09 -7.43 -2.89
C LYS A 163 -20.51 -7.12 -1.50
N VAL A 164 -19.56 -6.19 -1.48
CA VAL A 164 -18.94 -5.70 -0.23
C VAL A 164 -19.98 -4.91 0.57
N ARG A 165 -19.99 -5.11 1.89
CA ARG A 165 -20.92 -4.43 2.81
C ARG A 165 -20.15 -3.76 3.94
N TYR A 166 -20.78 -2.83 4.64
CA TYR A 166 -20.17 -2.17 5.80
C TYR A 166 -21.13 -2.07 6.99
N GLY A 167 -20.60 -1.70 8.15
CA GLY A 167 -21.37 -1.48 9.35
C GLY A 167 -20.57 -0.70 10.39
N ILE A 168 -21.21 0.29 11.01
CA ILE A 168 -20.61 1.08 12.09
C ILE A 168 -21.17 0.61 13.42
N HIS A 169 -20.29 0.25 14.35
CA HIS A 169 -20.66 -0.02 15.74
C HIS A 169 -20.20 1.14 16.62
N HIS A 170 -21.14 1.80 17.29
CA HIS A 170 -20.85 2.94 18.16
C HIS A 170 -21.74 2.89 19.41
N GLU A 171 -21.15 2.61 20.57
CA GLU A 171 -21.89 2.66 21.83
C GLU A 171 -21.78 4.07 22.47
N PRO A 172 -22.89 4.81 22.63
CA PRO A 172 -22.87 6.15 23.23
C PRO A 172 -22.57 6.10 24.74
N SER A 173 -21.80 7.09 25.23
CA SER A 173 -21.42 7.20 26.65
C SER A 173 -22.64 7.26 27.59
N PRO A 174 -22.68 6.48 28.69
CA PRO A 174 -23.72 6.53 29.73
C PRO A 174 -23.95 7.93 30.32
N SER A 175 -22.90 8.76 30.42
CA SER A 175 -22.99 10.12 30.97
C SER A 175 -23.78 11.10 30.10
N ARG A 176 -24.10 10.76 28.85
CA ARG A 176 -24.96 11.52 27.93
C ARG A 176 -26.36 10.92 27.78
N ARG A 177 -26.68 9.81 28.44
CA ARG A 177 -28.01 9.17 28.37
C ARG A 177 -29.13 9.97 29.03
N SER A 178 -28.82 11.05 29.74
CA SER A 178 -29.80 11.79 30.54
C SER A 178 -30.67 12.77 29.75
N HIS A 179 -30.38 13.08 28.47
CA HIS A 179 -31.11 14.12 27.73
C HIS A 179 -31.64 13.76 26.32
N ASP A 180 -31.34 12.58 25.77
CA ASP A 180 -31.72 12.28 24.38
C ASP A 180 -32.71 11.11 24.24
N ARG A 181 -33.83 11.39 23.56
CA ARG A 181 -34.72 10.42 22.93
C ARG A 181 -33.97 9.65 21.83
N TRP A 182 -33.11 8.72 22.20
CA TRP A 182 -32.89 7.57 21.33
C TRP A 182 -34.19 6.78 21.36
N ILE A 183 -34.86 6.65 20.20
CA ILE A 183 -36.08 5.84 20.05
C ILE A 183 -35.81 4.47 20.70
N GLU A 184 -36.78 3.96 21.47
CA GLU A 184 -36.68 2.87 22.46
C GLU A 184 -36.14 1.50 21.98
N ASP A 185 -35.61 1.39 20.76
CA ASP A 185 -34.82 0.26 20.28
C ASP A 185 -33.33 0.60 20.33
N SER A 186 -32.64 0.22 21.42
CA SER A 186 -31.23 0.58 21.64
C SER A 186 -30.33 0.21 20.44
N PRO A 187 -29.68 1.20 19.76
CA PRO A 187 -28.79 0.97 18.60
C PRO A 187 -27.50 0.20 18.92
N SER A 188 -27.34 -0.31 20.15
CA SER A 188 -26.15 -1.05 20.58
C SER A 188 -26.09 -2.49 20.07
N THR A 189 -27.15 -3.01 19.44
CA THR A 189 -27.21 -4.41 18.97
C THR A 189 -27.18 -4.57 17.44
N ARG A 190 -27.26 -3.47 16.67
CA ARG A 190 -27.26 -3.53 15.19
C ARG A 190 -26.16 -2.67 14.56
N PRO A 191 -25.55 -3.12 13.46
CA PRO A 191 -24.64 -2.29 12.68
C PRO A 191 -25.39 -1.06 12.13
N LEU A 192 -24.82 0.12 12.33
CA LEU A 192 -25.36 1.39 11.84
C LEU A 192 -24.93 1.64 10.40
N SER A 193 -25.81 2.28 9.63
CA SER A 193 -25.43 2.91 8.37
C SER A 193 -24.58 4.17 8.64
N VAL A 194 -23.82 4.64 7.63
CA VAL A 194 -23.11 5.92 7.74
C VAL A 194 -24.07 7.10 7.92
N VAL A 195 -25.27 7.02 7.35
CA VAL A 195 -26.31 8.05 7.48
C VAL A 195 -26.84 8.08 8.91
N ASP A 196 -27.14 6.92 9.50
CA ASP A 196 -27.60 6.81 10.89
C ASP A 196 -26.53 7.29 11.86
N PHE A 197 -25.27 6.94 11.60
CA PHE A 197 -24.13 7.40 12.39
C PHE A 197 -24.00 8.93 12.36
N ILE A 198 -23.96 9.55 11.18
CA ILE A 198 -23.84 11.01 11.04
C ILE A 198 -25.05 11.74 11.60
N THR A 199 -26.26 11.21 11.37
CA THR A 199 -27.50 11.77 11.92
C THR A 199 -27.51 11.69 13.44
N GLY A 200 -27.08 10.57 14.01
CA GLY A 200 -26.89 10.42 15.47
C GLY A 200 -25.84 11.38 16.03
N CYS A 201 -24.73 11.63 15.31
CA CYS A 201 -23.74 12.64 15.69
C CYS A 201 -24.28 14.08 15.56
N ARG A 202 -25.14 14.36 14.57
CA ARG A 202 -25.80 15.67 14.36
C ARG A 202 -26.60 16.10 15.58
N PHE A 203 -27.35 15.18 16.18
CA PHE A 203 -28.12 15.45 17.41
C PHE A 203 -27.24 15.87 18.61
N LEU A 204 -25.95 15.55 18.59
CA LEU A 204 -25.01 15.85 19.68
C LEU A 204 -24.13 17.09 19.46
N GLY A 205 -24.21 17.76 18.29
CA GLY A 205 -23.26 18.83 17.94
C GLY A 205 -23.59 19.76 16.77
N GLY A 206 -24.76 19.65 16.13
CA GLY A 206 -25.25 20.67 15.19
C GLY A 206 -24.51 20.80 13.86
N LEU A 207 -24.26 19.70 13.13
CA LEU A 207 -23.74 19.80 11.75
C LEU A 207 -24.81 20.43 10.83
N PRO A 208 -24.44 21.40 9.95
CA PRO A 208 -25.37 22.05 9.04
C PRO A 208 -25.97 21.05 8.03
N PRO A 209 -27.20 21.25 7.53
CA PRO A 209 -27.88 20.32 6.63
C PRO A 209 -27.08 20.00 5.36
N ASP A 210 -26.31 20.95 4.83
CA ASP A 210 -25.50 20.82 3.61
C ASP A 210 -24.03 20.42 3.86
N SER A 211 -23.73 19.81 5.00
CA SER A 211 -22.36 19.44 5.33
C SER A 211 -21.80 18.36 4.39
N GLU A 212 -20.50 18.43 4.08
CA GLU A 212 -19.80 17.46 3.21
C GLU A 212 -19.86 16.03 3.77
N GLU A 213 -19.95 15.88 5.10
CA GLU A 213 -20.15 14.60 5.75
C GLU A 213 -21.47 13.94 5.35
N LEU A 214 -22.57 14.71 5.28
CA LEU A 214 -23.87 14.14 4.88
C LEU A 214 -23.86 13.75 3.42
N LYS A 215 -23.29 14.58 2.53
CA LYS A 215 -23.17 14.24 1.11
C LYS A 215 -22.39 12.95 0.92
N THR A 216 -21.22 12.84 1.56
CA THR A 216 -20.39 11.63 1.54
C THR A 216 -21.13 10.42 2.10
N ALA A 217 -21.85 10.58 3.21
CA ALA A 217 -22.62 9.48 3.81
C ALA A 217 -23.77 9.00 2.90
N LEU A 218 -24.47 9.93 2.22
CA LEU A 218 -25.52 9.59 1.27
C LEU A 218 -24.94 8.88 0.04
N GLU A 219 -23.81 9.33 -0.51
CA GLU A 219 -23.13 8.66 -1.61
C GLU A 219 -22.76 7.20 -1.27
N ILE A 220 -22.24 6.96 -0.07
CA ILE A 220 -21.91 5.62 0.40
C ILE A 220 -23.20 4.77 0.51
N ALA A 221 -24.23 5.29 1.18
CA ALA A 221 -25.48 4.55 1.42
C ALA A 221 -26.26 4.26 0.12
N CYS A 222 -26.09 5.06 -0.93
CA CYS A 222 -26.68 4.81 -2.24
C CYS A 222 -25.97 3.69 -3.03
N ARG A 223 -24.72 3.37 -2.71
CA ARG A 223 -23.89 2.45 -3.50
C ARG A 223 -23.59 1.12 -2.80
N TRP A 224 -23.56 1.10 -1.46
CA TRP A 224 -23.22 -0.10 -0.69
C TRP A 224 -24.25 -0.41 0.39
N ASP A 225 -24.52 -1.71 0.56
CA ASP A 225 -25.45 -2.21 1.56
C ASP A 225 -24.82 -2.21 2.97
N VAL A 226 -25.65 -1.95 3.98
CA VAL A 226 -25.28 -2.18 5.38
C VAL A 226 -25.34 -3.68 5.67
N MET A 227 -24.39 -4.17 6.46
CA MET A 227 -24.32 -5.58 6.85
C MET A 227 -25.45 -5.99 7.82
N ASP A 228 -25.73 -7.29 7.88
CA ASP A 228 -26.70 -7.85 8.83
C ASP A 228 -26.09 -7.97 10.24
N VAL A 229 -26.95 -7.96 11.26
CA VAL A 229 -26.57 -8.11 12.69
C VAL A 229 -25.62 -9.29 12.95
N PRO A 230 -25.84 -10.51 12.42
CA PRO A 230 -24.97 -11.65 12.68
C PRO A 230 -23.53 -11.47 12.18
N THR A 231 -23.25 -10.44 11.37
CA THR A 231 -21.90 -10.11 10.92
C THR A 231 -21.00 -9.63 12.06
N LEU A 232 -21.58 -9.10 13.13
CA LEU A 232 -20.86 -8.70 14.34
C LEU A 232 -20.58 -9.89 15.27
N ASP A 233 -21.13 -11.08 14.98
CA ASP A 233 -20.86 -12.31 15.71
C ASP A 233 -19.57 -12.96 15.20
N PHE A 234 -18.42 -12.37 15.57
CA PHE A 234 -17.11 -12.81 15.12
C PHE A 234 -16.70 -14.17 15.70
N GLY A 235 -16.03 -15.00 14.91
CA GLY A 235 -15.40 -16.24 15.36
C GLY A 235 -13.96 -16.07 15.87
N TRP A 236 -13.62 -16.77 16.97
CA TRP A 236 -12.29 -17.36 17.35
C TRP A 236 -11.28 -16.61 18.27
N PRO A 237 -10.77 -17.19 19.38
CA PRO A 237 -11.50 -17.95 20.37
C PRO A 237 -12.38 -16.97 21.18
N TYR A 238 -13.51 -17.46 21.68
CA TYR A 238 -14.19 -16.81 22.79
C TYR A 238 -14.48 -17.92 23.79
N ASN A 239 -13.97 -17.80 25.01
CA ASN A 239 -14.17 -18.76 26.11
C ASN A 239 -15.64 -18.84 26.56
N SER A 240 -16.58 -19.16 25.67
CA SER A 240 -17.83 -19.75 26.09
C SER A 240 -17.55 -21.24 26.38
N PRO A 241 -17.87 -21.77 27.58
CA PRO A 241 -17.94 -23.20 27.81
C PRO A 241 -18.93 -23.91 26.86
N GLN A 242 -19.73 -23.13 26.13
CA GLN A 242 -20.40 -23.56 24.90
C GLN A 242 -19.54 -23.20 23.70
N ASN A 243 -18.44 -23.92 23.49
CA ASN A 243 -18.03 -24.16 22.10
C ASN A 243 -19.26 -24.80 21.45
N PRO A 244 -19.89 -24.22 20.42
CA PRO A 244 -20.35 -25.11 19.39
C PRO A 244 -19.04 -25.70 18.86
N ARG A 245 -18.68 -26.90 19.35
CA ARG A 245 -18.07 -27.86 18.43
C ARG A 245 -18.90 -27.69 17.16
N PRO A 246 -18.32 -27.39 15.99
CA PRO A 246 -19.12 -27.47 14.76
C PRO A 246 -19.87 -28.79 14.90
N PRO A 247 -21.22 -28.78 14.89
CA PRO A 247 -21.96 -29.94 15.31
C PRO A 247 -21.36 -31.10 14.56
N VAL A 248 -20.74 -32.04 15.30
CA VAL A 248 -20.39 -33.35 14.76
C VAL A 248 -21.70 -34.14 14.66
N VAL A 249 -22.75 -33.47 14.20
CA VAL A 249 -23.77 -34.08 13.41
C VAL A 249 -23.10 -34.05 12.05
N ASN A 250 -22.46 -35.14 11.65
CA ASN A 250 -22.45 -35.43 10.22
C ASN A 250 -23.94 -35.57 9.89
N PRO A 251 -24.63 -34.56 9.32
CA PRO A 251 -25.92 -34.87 8.71
C PRO A 251 -25.65 -36.04 7.76
N PRO A 252 -26.58 -37.00 7.60
CA PRO A 252 -26.39 -38.05 6.61
C PRO A 252 -25.99 -37.37 5.31
N ARG A 253 -24.74 -37.61 4.87
CA ARG A 253 -24.18 -36.97 3.67
C ARG A 253 -25.21 -37.16 2.58
N SER A 254 -25.65 -36.06 1.97
CA SER A 254 -26.64 -36.17 0.92
C SER A 254 -26.09 -37.13 -0.16
N LEU A 255 -26.96 -37.81 -0.90
CA LEU A 255 -26.51 -38.69 -1.98
C LEU A 255 -25.58 -37.93 -2.94
N ARG A 256 -25.85 -36.64 -3.13
CA ARG A 256 -25.03 -35.68 -3.88
C ARG A 256 -23.61 -35.54 -3.30
N ASP A 257 -23.46 -35.32 -2.00
CA ASP A 257 -22.14 -35.23 -1.34
C ASP A 257 -21.37 -36.55 -1.44
N GLN A 258 -22.06 -37.69 -1.31
CA GLN A 258 -21.44 -39.00 -1.45
C GLN A 258 -20.91 -39.24 -2.87
N VAL A 259 -21.63 -38.77 -3.89
CA VAL A 259 -21.18 -38.82 -5.29
C VAL A 259 -19.93 -37.99 -5.51
N PHE A 260 -19.88 -36.75 -5.01
CA PHE A 260 -18.69 -35.91 -5.15
C PHE A 260 -17.47 -36.46 -4.40
N VAL A 261 -17.66 -36.95 -3.18
CA VAL A 261 -16.57 -37.60 -2.42
C VAL A 261 -16.07 -38.86 -3.15
N ALA A 262 -16.98 -39.70 -3.66
CA ALA A 262 -16.62 -40.88 -4.41
C ALA A 262 -15.88 -40.54 -5.72
N LEU A 263 -16.34 -39.51 -6.43
CA LEU A 263 -15.72 -39.00 -7.65
C LEU A 263 -14.29 -38.49 -7.39
N VAL A 264 -14.12 -37.64 -6.38
CA VAL A 264 -12.83 -37.05 -6.03
C VAL A 264 -11.83 -38.12 -5.60
N ARG A 265 -12.27 -39.06 -4.76
CA ARG A 265 -11.41 -40.19 -4.34
C ARG A 265 -11.11 -41.13 -5.52
N GLY A 266 -12.11 -41.46 -6.33
CA GLY A 266 -11.94 -42.31 -7.50
C GLY A 266 -10.93 -41.71 -8.49
N ALA A 267 -10.97 -40.40 -8.73
CA ALA A 267 -10.02 -39.72 -9.61
C ALA A 267 -8.56 -39.84 -9.11
N SER A 268 -8.33 -39.90 -7.80
CA SER A 268 -6.97 -40.12 -7.27
C SER A 268 -6.46 -41.56 -7.47
N GLU A 269 -7.36 -42.51 -7.72
CA GLU A 269 -7.05 -43.94 -7.92
C GLU A 269 -7.05 -44.34 -9.41
N MET A 270 -7.59 -43.50 -10.30
CA MET A 270 -7.71 -43.77 -11.74
C MET A 270 -6.45 -43.34 -12.51
N GLU A 271 -6.09 -44.10 -13.55
CA GLU A 271 -5.01 -43.71 -14.49
C GLU A 271 -5.46 -42.66 -15.51
N SER A 272 -6.75 -42.69 -15.89
CA SER A 272 -7.33 -41.74 -16.84
C SER A 272 -8.81 -41.49 -16.52
N LEU A 273 -9.29 -40.28 -16.83
CA LEU A 273 -10.67 -39.87 -16.65
C LEU A 273 -11.29 -39.59 -18.03
N ASP A 274 -12.40 -40.23 -18.33
CA ASP A 274 -13.20 -39.91 -19.51
C ASP A 274 -14.12 -38.72 -19.19
N MET A 275 -13.80 -37.57 -19.80
CA MET A 275 -14.53 -36.33 -19.57
C MET A 275 -15.96 -36.36 -20.13
N SER A 276 -16.24 -37.20 -21.13
CA SER A 276 -17.55 -37.30 -21.79
C SER A 276 -18.65 -37.80 -20.85
N VAL A 277 -18.28 -38.55 -19.81
CA VAL A 277 -19.20 -39.07 -18.78
C VAL A 277 -19.81 -37.92 -17.97
N PHE A 278 -19.13 -36.78 -17.89
CA PHE A 278 -19.56 -35.64 -17.08
C PHE A 278 -20.49 -34.68 -17.82
N GLU A 279 -20.66 -34.79 -19.14
CA GLU A 279 -21.55 -33.91 -19.92
C GLU A 279 -22.97 -33.87 -19.36
N HIS A 280 -23.49 -35.02 -18.92
CA HIS A 280 -24.82 -35.13 -18.33
C HIS A 280 -24.88 -34.66 -16.87
N VAL A 281 -23.75 -34.70 -16.17
CA VAL A 281 -23.65 -34.34 -14.74
C VAL A 281 -23.42 -32.82 -14.56
N ARG A 282 -22.85 -32.16 -15.57
CA ARG A 282 -22.71 -30.70 -15.64
C ARG A 282 -24.05 -29.96 -15.58
N VAL A 283 -25.13 -30.63 -15.96
CA VAL A 283 -26.51 -30.07 -15.92
C VAL A 283 -27.02 -29.90 -14.48
N ILE A 284 -26.36 -30.49 -13.47
CA ILE A 284 -26.75 -30.33 -12.06
C ILE A 284 -26.55 -28.86 -11.63
N PRO A 285 -27.57 -28.20 -11.06
CA PRO A 285 -27.42 -26.82 -10.58
C PRO A 285 -26.29 -26.70 -9.55
N ASN A 286 -25.41 -25.70 -9.67
CA ASN A 286 -24.24 -25.49 -8.81
C ASN A 286 -23.16 -26.59 -8.86
N PHE A 287 -23.17 -27.47 -9.87
CA PHE A 287 -22.20 -28.57 -10.00
C PHE A 287 -20.74 -28.12 -9.85
N HIS A 288 -20.33 -27.07 -10.57
CA HIS A 288 -18.95 -26.58 -10.56
C HIS A 288 -18.51 -26.10 -9.15
N ASN A 289 -19.38 -25.37 -8.45
CA ASN A 289 -19.09 -24.88 -7.10
C ASN A 289 -18.98 -26.03 -6.09
N ASP A 290 -19.90 -26.99 -6.13
CA ASP A 290 -19.88 -28.14 -5.24
C ASP A 290 -18.65 -29.02 -5.48
N LEU A 291 -18.32 -29.27 -6.75
CA LEU A 291 -17.11 -30.00 -7.13
C LEU A 291 -15.87 -29.28 -6.60
N ARG A 292 -15.79 -27.96 -6.80
CA ARG A 292 -14.71 -27.13 -6.27
C ARG A 292 -14.57 -27.28 -4.75
N CYS A 293 -15.67 -27.15 -4.00
CA CYS A 293 -15.65 -27.28 -2.54
C CYS A 293 -15.11 -28.64 -2.09
N HIS A 294 -15.54 -29.73 -2.71
CA HIS A 294 -15.05 -31.08 -2.40
C HIS A 294 -13.56 -31.25 -2.80
N LEU A 295 -13.15 -30.70 -3.94
CA LEU A 295 -11.75 -30.72 -4.34
C LEU A 295 -10.84 -29.98 -3.35
N ILE A 296 -11.29 -28.84 -2.82
CA ILE A 296 -10.53 -28.07 -1.83
C ILE A 296 -10.38 -28.88 -0.52
N GLN A 297 -11.46 -29.49 -0.03
CA GLN A 297 -11.46 -30.28 1.20
C GLN A 297 -10.50 -31.48 1.13
N HIS A 298 -10.36 -32.10 -0.04
CA HIS A 298 -9.51 -33.27 -0.23
C HIS A 298 -8.13 -32.95 -0.84
N SER A 299 -7.84 -31.68 -1.15
CA SER A 299 -6.65 -31.23 -1.91
C SER A 299 -5.31 -31.76 -1.39
N ALA A 300 -5.14 -31.91 -0.07
CA ALA A 300 -3.90 -32.42 0.52
C ALA A 300 -3.55 -33.85 0.06
N HIS A 301 -4.55 -34.66 -0.26
CA HIS A 301 -4.41 -36.09 -0.59
C HIS A 301 -4.41 -36.36 -2.10
N MET A 302 -4.56 -35.32 -2.93
CA MET A 302 -4.83 -35.48 -4.36
C MET A 302 -3.63 -35.77 -5.25
N GLY A 303 -2.42 -35.76 -4.70
CA GLY A 303 -1.18 -36.06 -5.44
C GLY A 303 -0.97 -35.20 -6.70
N ASP A 304 -0.03 -35.62 -7.55
CA ASP A 304 0.19 -35.04 -8.89
C ASP A 304 -0.42 -35.97 -9.93
N HIS A 305 -1.75 -36.08 -9.94
CA HIS A 305 -2.48 -36.99 -10.81
C HIS A 305 -3.24 -36.25 -11.90
N LYS A 306 -3.12 -36.72 -13.16
CA LYS A 306 -3.78 -36.13 -14.32
C LYS A 306 -5.32 -36.05 -14.15
N PRO A 307 -6.04 -37.09 -13.67
CA PRO A 307 -7.47 -37.00 -13.43
C PRO A 307 -7.87 -35.90 -12.44
N THR A 308 -7.09 -35.72 -11.37
CA THR A 308 -7.34 -34.64 -10.41
C THR A 308 -7.22 -33.27 -11.09
N ALA A 309 -6.16 -33.06 -11.88
CA ALA A 309 -5.98 -31.81 -12.62
C ALA A 309 -7.13 -31.56 -13.62
N GLN A 310 -7.67 -32.61 -14.24
CA GLN A 310 -8.85 -32.51 -15.12
C GLN A 310 -10.13 -32.15 -14.34
N LEU A 311 -10.33 -32.71 -13.15
CA LEU A 311 -11.47 -32.32 -12.29
C LEU A 311 -11.35 -30.87 -11.79
N ILE A 312 -10.13 -30.41 -11.47
CA ILE A 312 -9.89 -29.01 -11.12
C ILE A 312 -10.22 -28.10 -12.31
N ALA A 313 -9.77 -28.46 -13.52
CA ALA A 313 -10.12 -27.71 -14.73
C ALA A 313 -11.63 -27.60 -14.92
N MET A 314 -12.36 -28.71 -14.73
CA MET A 314 -13.82 -28.75 -14.81
C MET A 314 -14.50 -27.88 -13.74
N ALA A 315 -13.98 -27.88 -12.52
CA ALA A 315 -14.52 -27.07 -11.42
C ALA A 315 -14.32 -25.55 -11.64
N LEU A 316 -13.36 -25.17 -12.49
CA LEU A 316 -13.01 -23.79 -12.81
C LEU A 316 -13.39 -23.38 -14.25
N GLU A 317 -14.12 -24.25 -14.96
CA GLU A 317 -14.59 -24.01 -16.31
C GLU A 317 -15.43 -22.72 -16.36
N GLY A 318 -15.26 -21.93 -17.41
CA GLY A 318 -15.97 -20.67 -17.59
C GLY A 318 -15.35 -19.45 -16.90
N GLN A 319 -14.21 -19.60 -16.20
CA GLN A 319 -13.57 -18.50 -15.46
C GLN A 319 -12.37 -17.91 -16.22
N GLU A 320 -12.32 -16.58 -16.38
CA GLU A 320 -11.16 -15.84 -16.90
C GLU A 320 -10.03 -15.68 -15.86
N GLU A 321 -10.40 -15.68 -14.58
CA GLU A 321 -9.49 -15.55 -13.44
C GLU A 321 -9.46 -16.84 -12.62
N LEU A 322 -8.33 -17.53 -12.64
CA LEU A 322 -8.17 -18.83 -11.97
C LEU A 322 -7.53 -18.69 -10.59
N ASP A 323 -8.31 -18.99 -9.55
CA ASP A 323 -7.80 -19.13 -8.18
C ASP A 323 -7.34 -20.56 -7.91
N LEU A 324 -6.03 -20.82 -8.04
CA LEU A 324 -5.44 -22.13 -7.75
C LEU A 324 -4.82 -22.22 -6.35
N THR A 325 -4.83 -21.12 -5.59
CA THR A 325 -4.37 -21.04 -4.19
C THR A 325 -4.95 -22.14 -3.26
N PRO A 326 -6.24 -22.54 -3.38
CA PRO A 326 -6.81 -23.58 -2.52
C PRO A 326 -6.23 -24.99 -2.70
N PHE A 327 -5.67 -25.29 -3.88
CA PHE A 327 -5.27 -26.65 -4.24
C PHE A 327 -3.81 -26.89 -3.88
N LYS A 328 -3.59 -27.76 -2.89
CA LYS A 328 -2.25 -28.08 -2.38
C LYS A 328 -1.52 -29.04 -3.32
N ASN A 329 -0.19 -29.03 -3.25
CA ASN A 329 0.70 -29.98 -3.93
C ASN A 329 0.70 -29.93 -5.46
N LEU A 330 0.28 -28.81 -6.06
CA LEU A 330 0.28 -28.64 -7.51
C LEU A 330 1.71 -28.69 -8.09
N THR A 331 1.83 -29.32 -9.25
CA THR A 331 3.06 -29.31 -10.07
C THR A 331 2.87 -28.50 -11.34
N ALA A 332 3.98 -28.16 -12.01
CA ALA A 332 3.96 -27.57 -13.33
C ALA A 332 3.18 -28.42 -14.36
N SER A 333 3.19 -29.75 -14.22
CA SER A 333 2.43 -30.66 -15.09
C SER A 333 0.93 -30.51 -14.86
N SER A 334 0.50 -30.56 -13.59
CA SER A 334 -0.89 -30.35 -13.19
C SER A 334 -1.41 -28.97 -13.62
N ILE A 335 -0.63 -27.90 -13.43
CA ILE A 335 -0.99 -26.54 -13.90
C ILE A 335 -1.15 -26.53 -15.42
N SER A 336 -0.24 -27.15 -16.17
CA SER A 336 -0.36 -27.23 -17.64
C SER A 336 -1.63 -27.95 -18.10
N ILE A 337 -2.06 -28.99 -17.37
CA ILE A 337 -3.29 -29.75 -17.66
C ILE A 337 -4.52 -28.91 -17.33
N ILE A 338 -4.52 -28.18 -16.22
CA ILE A 338 -5.62 -27.29 -15.83
C ILE A 338 -5.83 -26.21 -16.89
N LEU A 339 -4.74 -25.54 -17.28
CA LEU A 339 -4.78 -24.47 -18.29
C LEU A 339 -5.13 -25.00 -19.69
N GLY A 340 -4.63 -26.18 -20.06
CA GLY A 340 -4.85 -26.78 -21.38
C GLY A 340 -6.23 -27.40 -21.61
N ASN A 341 -6.97 -27.73 -20.55
CA ASN A 341 -8.33 -28.28 -20.64
C ASN A 341 -9.43 -27.22 -20.45
N HIS A 342 -9.05 -25.95 -20.36
CA HIS A 342 -10.03 -24.86 -20.29
C HIS A 342 -10.66 -24.62 -21.67
N SER A 343 -11.86 -24.05 -21.68
CA SER A 343 -12.61 -23.84 -22.92
C SER A 343 -11.87 -22.85 -23.82
N PRO A 344 -11.73 -23.12 -25.14
CA PRO A 344 -11.09 -22.18 -26.05
C PRO A 344 -11.83 -20.84 -26.18
N ASP A 345 -13.12 -20.80 -25.80
CA ASP A 345 -13.97 -19.62 -25.91
C ASP A 345 -13.67 -18.56 -24.83
N ILE A 346 -12.99 -18.93 -23.73
CA ILE A 346 -12.71 -18.04 -22.60
C ILE A 346 -11.21 -18.01 -22.34
N ALA A 347 -10.58 -16.89 -22.66
CA ALA A 347 -9.16 -16.69 -22.45
C ALA A 347 -8.86 -16.45 -20.97
N ILE A 348 -8.01 -17.30 -20.38
CA ILE A 348 -7.53 -17.11 -19.00
C ILE A 348 -6.57 -15.91 -18.99
N THR A 349 -6.91 -14.87 -18.23
CA THR A 349 -6.14 -13.62 -18.13
C THR A 349 -5.35 -13.51 -16.85
N SER A 350 -5.81 -14.16 -15.78
CA SER A 350 -5.25 -14.00 -14.43
C SER A 350 -5.17 -15.32 -13.69
N ILE A 351 -4.10 -15.52 -12.91
CA ILE A 351 -3.90 -16.74 -12.11
C ILE A 351 -3.33 -16.42 -10.73
N SER A 352 -3.81 -17.11 -9.69
CA SER A 352 -3.22 -17.07 -8.35
C SER A 352 -2.65 -18.42 -7.94
N LEU A 353 -1.49 -18.40 -7.26
CA LEU A 353 -0.74 -19.59 -6.86
C LEU A 353 -0.23 -19.42 -5.43
N CYS A 354 -0.43 -20.45 -4.59
CA CYS A 354 0.18 -20.50 -3.26
C CYS A 354 1.57 -21.12 -3.35
N VAL A 355 2.62 -20.28 -3.29
CA VAL A 355 4.00 -20.72 -3.54
C VAL A 355 4.50 -21.77 -2.55
N ASP A 356 4.02 -21.75 -1.31
CA ASP A 356 4.44 -22.68 -0.26
C ASP A 356 3.91 -24.11 -0.47
N THR A 357 2.89 -24.26 -1.31
CA THR A 357 2.25 -25.56 -1.58
C THR A 357 2.65 -26.15 -2.93
N LEU A 358 3.42 -25.41 -3.74
CA LEU A 358 3.90 -25.87 -5.04
C LEU A 358 5.00 -26.92 -4.86
N LYS A 359 4.90 -28.01 -5.62
CA LYS A 359 5.94 -29.07 -5.67
C LYS A 359 6.97 -28.90 -6.78
N SER A 360 6.78 -27.90 -7.64
CA SER A 360 7.68 -27.61 -8.77
C SER A 360 8.54 -26.38 -8.52
N THR A 361 9.75 -26.40 -9.07
CA THR A 361 10.66 -25.24 -9.06
C THR A 361 10.04 -24.04 -9.80
N PRO A 362 10.30 -22.79 -9.39
CA PRO A 362 9.76 -21.58 -10.02
C PRO A 362 9.95 -21.56 -11.55
N SER A 363 11.16 -21.86 -12.04
CA SER A 363 11.48 -21.83 -13.47
C SER A 363 10.68 -22.84 -14.31
N ARG A 364 10.17 -23.94 -13.72
CA ARG A 364 9.31 -24.91 -14.42
C ARG A 364 7.86 -24.41 -14.49
N VAL A 365 7.39 -23.78 -13.42
CA VAL A 365 6.06 -23.16 -13.37
C VAL A 365 6.00 -22.01 -14.39
N LEU A 366 6.99 -21.13 -14.40
CA LEU A 366 7.06 -20.01 -15.36
C LEU A 366 7.09 -20.47 -16.81
N ARG A 367 7.88 -21.49 -17.14
CA ARG A 367 7.87 -22.10 -18.49
C ARG A 367 6.52 -22.69 -18.87
N THR A 368 5.72 -23.10 -17.89
CA THR A 368 4.36 -23.60 -18.12
C THR A 368 3.43 -22.44 -18.39
N LEU A 369 3.45 -21.40 -17.55
CA LEU A 369 2.63 -20.19 -17.72
C LEU A 369 2.92 -19.48 -19.05
N ALA A 370 4.20 -19.40 -19.45
CA ALA A 370 4.63 -18.77 -20.70
C ALA A 370 4.06 -19.44 -21.98
N ARG A 371 3.53 -20.68 -21.89
CA ARG A 371 2.83 -21.34 -23.01
C ARG A 371 1.42 -20.77 -23.24
N PHE A 372 0.91 -19.99 -22.28
CA PHE A 372 -0.43 -19.41 -22.30
C PHE A 372 -0.29 -17.88 -22.30
N PRO A 373 -0.07 -17.26 -23.47
CA PRO A 373 0.25 -15.83 -23.59
C PRO A 373 -0.89 -14.90 -23.18
N THR A 374 -2.11 -15.42 -23.03
CA THR A 374 -3.28 -14.69 -22.54
C THR A 374 -3.16 -14.34 -21.06
N ILE A 375 -2.36 -15.10 -20.29
CA ILE A 375 -2.14 -14.84 -18.86
C ILE A 375 -1.28 -13.59 -18.71
N GLN A 376 -1.90 -12.52 -18.26
CA GLN A 376 -1.26 -11.23 -18.01
C GLN A 376 -1.00 -11.01 -16.53
N ASN A 377 -1.89 -11.48 -15.65
CA ASN A 377 -1.81 -11.19 -14.22
C ASN A 377 -1.45 -12.42 -13.40
N LEU A 378 -0.53 -12.25 -12.44
CA LEU A 378 -0.03 -13.31 -11.58
C LEU A 378 -0.05 -12.87 -10.12
N TYR A 379 -0.75 -13.61 -9.27
CA TYR A 379 -0.70 -13.43 -7.83
C TYR A 379 0.03 -14.60 -7.15
N LEU A 380 1.15 -14.29 -6.48
CA LEU A 380 1.92 -15.24 -5.68
C LEU A 380 1.55 -15.09 -4.20
N SER A 381 0.62 -15.93 -3.75
CA SER A 381 0.13 -15.96 -2.38
C SER A 381 1.00 -16.86 -1.48
N LYS A 382 0.89 -16.65 -0.17
CA LYS A 382 1.65 -17.33 0.88
C LYS A 382 0.73 -17.89 1.94
N LEU A 383 1.07 -19.02 2.56
CA LEU A 383 0.29 -19.60 3.65
C LEU A 383 0.32 -18.67 4.88
N PRO A 384 -0.82 -18.45 5.56
CA PRO A 384 -0.87 -17.65 6.78
C PRO A 384 0.04 -18.21 7.88
N GLY A 385 0.73 -17.32 8.60
CA GLY A 385 1.69 -17.67 9.65
C GLY A 385 3.05 -18.19 9.17
N GLN A 386 3.27 -18.35 7.85
CA GLN A 386 4.61 -18.66 7.35
C GLN A 386 5.52 -17.43 7.44
N ARG A 387 6.77 -17.66 7.85
CA ARG A 387 7.80 -16.61 7.90
C ARG A 387 8.75 -16.68 6.70
N ASP A 388 8.87 -17.86 6.09
CA ASP A 388 9.74 -18.08 4.93
C ASP A 388 9.38 -17.15 3.76
N ARG A 389 10.39 -16.53 3.14
CA ARG A 389 10.23 -15.63 1.99
C ARG A 389 10.11 -16.38 0.67
N SER A 390 9.28 -17.42 0.64
CA SER A 390 9.12 -18.30 -0.53
C SER A 390 8.67 -17.53 -1.77
N SER A 391 7.76 -16.56 -1.61
CA SER A 391 7.21 -15.80 -2.75
C SER A 391 8.24 -14.81 -3.31
N THR A 392 9.09 -14.27 -2.44
CA THR A 392 10.24 -13.46 -2.84
C THR A 392 11.29 -14.27 -3.60
N LYS A 393 11.61 -15.49 -3.14
CA LYS A 393 12.53 -16.40 -3.85
C LYS A 393 11.97 -16.80 -5.21
N PHE A 394 10.66 -17.02 -5.30
CA PHE A 394 9.98 -17.30 -6.56
C PHE A 394 10.11 -16.12 -7.54
N LEU A 395 9.89 -14.89 -7.06
CA LEU A 395 10.07 -13.67 -7.85
C LEU A 395 11.51 -13.48 -8.33
N ALA A 396 12.49 -13.73 -7.44
CA ALA A 396 13.91 -13.67 -7.79
C ALA A 396 14.27 -14.62 -8.94
N ASP A 397 13.78 -15.86 -8.88
CA ASP A 397 13.98 -16.84 -9.94
C ASP A 397 13.26 -16.45 -11.24
N MET A 398 12.15 -15.72 -11.14
CA MET A 398 11.40 -15.21 -12.28
C MET A 398 12.19 -14.16 -13.06
N PHE A 399 12.88 -13.25 -12.36
CA PHE A 399 13.69 -12.22 -13.02
C PHE A 399 15.00 -12.73 -13.63
N LYS A 400 15.43 -13.95 -13.32
CA LYS A 400 16.50 -14.62 -14.09
C LYS A 400 16.08 -14.96 -15.52
N SER A 401 14.79 -14.92 -15.84
CA SER A 401 14.27 -15.17 -17.19
C SER A 401 13.13 -14.21 -17.53
N PRO A 402 13.43 -12.92 -17.76
CA PRO A 402 12.43 -11.87 -18.01
C PRO A 402 11.44 -12.19 -19.13
N ALA A 403 11.90 -12.90 -20.17
CA ALA A 403 11.07 -13.30 -21.31
C ALA A 403 9.91 -14.25 -20.96
N LEU A 404 9.95 -14.91 -19.80
CA LEU A 404 8.90 -15.83 -19.32
C LEU A 404 7.91 -15.16 -18.38
N VAL A 405 8.13 -13.89 -18.03
CA VAL A 405 7.34 -13.16 -17.04
C VAL A 405 6.01 -12.73 -17.67
N PRO A 406 4.87 -12.98 -17.02
CA PRO A 406 3.58 -12.45 -17.47
C PRO A 406 3.67 -10.95 -17.62
N LYS A 407 3.24 -10.42 -18.76
CA LYS A 407 3.49 -9.02 -19.07
C LYS A 407 2.62 -8.05 -18.28
N GLY A 408 1.53 -8.47 -17.62
CA GLY A 408 0.58 -7.61 -16.91
C GLY A 408 0.95 -7.36 -15.46
N HIS A 409 0.01 -7.56 -14.54
CA HIS A 409 0.13 -7.20 -13.12
C HIS A 409 0.68 -8.35 -12.27
N ILE A 410 1.69 -8.07 -11.44
CA ILE A 410 2.33 -9.08 -10.58
C ILE A 410 2.23 -8.68 -9.11
N LEU A 411 1.55 -9.52 -8.33
CA LEU A 411 1.40 -9.37 -6.89
C LEU A 411 2.18 -10.46 -6.13
N VAL A 412 2.83 -10.08 -5.03
CA VAL A 412 3.71 -10.95 -4.25
C VAL A 412 3.41 -10.73 -2.78
N ALA A 413 2.88 -11.75 -2.11
CA ALA A 413 2.41 -11.65 -0.73
C ALA A 413 3.50 -11.15 0.24
N ASP A 414 4.76 -11.58 0.09
CA ASP A 414 5.84 -11.14 0.99
C ASP A 414 6.06 -9.61 0.92
N TYR A 415 5.98 -9.01 -0.27
CA TYR A 415 6.22 -7.58 -0.48
C TYR A 415 5.10 -6.73 0.13
N LEU A 416 3.86 -7.22 0.05
CA LEU A 416 2.69 -6.62 0.70
C LEU A 416 2.78 -6.71 2.23
N SER A 417 3.29 -7.84 2.74
CA SER A 417 3.35 -8.14 4.18
C SER A 417 4.44 -7.41 4.95
N ALA A 418 5.55 -7.06 4.29
CA ALA A 418 6.75 -6.60 4.97
C ALA A 418 6.66 -5.16 5.50
N PRO A 419 6.10 -4.17 4.77
CA PRO A 419 5.85 -2.81 5.27
C PRO A 419 4.87 -2.74 6.44
N LEU A 420 4.03 -3.78 6.55
CA LEU A 420 2.91 -3.91 7.48
C LEU A 420 3.29 -4.61 8.80
N GLY A 421 4.45 -5.24 8.86
CA GLY A 421 4.93 -5.91 10.08
C GLY A 421 5.27 -4.94 11.21
N TRP A 422 4.97 -5.34 12.47
CA TRP A 422 5.38 -4.62 13.68
C TRP A 422 6.90 -4.59 13.86
N ALA A 423 7.58 -5.69 13.51
CA ALA A 423 8.99 -5.65 13.20
C ALA A 423 9.13 -5.36 11.70
N ARG A 424 8.87 -4.11 11.32
CA ARG A 424 9.83 -3.52 10.40
C ARG A 424 11.19 -3.82 11.05
N HIS A 425 12.18 -4.29 10.31
CA HIS A 425 13.58 -4.29 10.79
C HIS A 425 14.08 -5.48 11.66
N GLU A 426 13.90 -6.75 11.26
CA GLU A 426 14.81 -7.83 11.74
C GLU A 426 15.56 -8.55 10.62
N GLU A 427 15.19 -8.34 9.36
CA GLU A 427 15.74 -9.10 8.24
C GLU A 427 16.17 -8.20 7.07
N ALA A 428 17.23 -8.61 6.38
CA ALA A 428 17.80 -7.89 5.23
C ALA A 428 16.76 -7.63 4.12
N ILE A 429 16.91 -6.50 3.43
CA ILE A 429 16.03 -6.15 2.32
C ILE A 429 16.34 -7.08 1.14
N PRO A 430 15.39 -7.90 0.67
CA PRO A 430 15.69 -8.98 -0.26
C PRO A 430 16.03 -8.48 -1.66
N ILE A 431 15.81 -7.20 -1.94
CA ILE A 431 15.93 -6.63 -3.29
C ILE A 431 17.41 -6.45 -3.67
N ALA A 432 18.36 -6.40 -2.72
CA ALA A 432 19.77 -6.02 -2.94
C ALA A 432 20.48 -6.75 -4.10
N SER A 433 20.03 -7.95 -4.48
CA SER A 433 20.74 -8.84 -5.42
C SER A 433 20.10 -9.04 -6.80
N TYR A 434 18.95 -8.42 -7.13
CA TYR A 434 18.24 -8.69 -8.39
C TYR A 434 18.15 -7.48 -9.32
N GLN A 435 18.40 -7.70 -10.62
CA GLN A 435 18.17 -6.71 -11.67
C GLN A 435 16.72 -6.78 -12.14
N MET A 436 15.99 -5.67 -12.00
CA MET A 436 14.62 -5.58 -12.50
C MET A 436 14.61 -5.48 -14.03
N PRO A 437 13.67 -6.15 -14.73
CA PRO A 437 13.50 -5.99 -16.17
C PRO A 437 13.09 -4.56 -16.54
N VAL A 438 14.04 -3.74 -16.99
CA VAL A 438 13.84 -2.32 -17.33
C VAL A 438 12.90 -2.11 -18.52
N ASP A 439 12.72 -3.13 -19.35
CA ASP A 439 11.77 -3.15 -20.47
C ASP A 439 10.32 -3.26 -20.00
N MET A 440 10.10 -3.93 -18.86
CA MET A 440 8.77 -4.14 -18.29
C MET A 440 8.43 -3.11 -17.21
N PHE A 441 9.41 -2.75 -16.39
CA PHE A 441 9.29 -1.81 -15.28
C PHE A 441 10.36 -0.71 -15.45
N PRO A 442 10.15 0.28 -16.33
CA PRO A 442 11.22 1.19 -16.71
C PRO A 442 11.69 2.11 -15.59
N VAL A 443 10.80 2.53 -14.69
CA VAL A 443 11.14 3.46 -13.62
C VAL A 443 11.74 2.71 -12.43
N GLN A 444 13.02 2.96 -12.16
CA GLN A 444 13.76 2.28 -11.09
C GLN A 444 14.04 3.18 -9.89
N HIS A 445 14.15 4.49 -10.13
CA HIS A 445 14.57 5.47 -9.14
C HIS A 445 13.66 6.70 -9.17
N MET A 446 13.38 7.27 -8.00
CA MET A 446 12.74 8.56 -7.86
C MET A 446 13.46 9.40 -6.81
N PHE A 447 13.94 10.58 -7.21
CA PHE A 447 14.60 11.54 -6.35
C PHE A 447 13.70 12.76 -6.17
N VAL A 448 13.40 13.09 -4.91
CA VAL A 448 12.47 14.15 -4.55
C VAL A 448 13.20 15.18 -3.70
N ARG A 449 13.34 16.39 -4.21
CA ARG A 449 13.90 17.54 -3.50
C ARG A 449 12.77 18.40 -2.98
N HIS A 450 12.70 18.65 -1.69
CA HIS A 450 11.84 19.71 -1.15
C HIS A 450 12.64 21.00 -1.04
N GLN A 451 12.08 22.09 -1.56
CA GLN A 451 12.68 23.40 -1.56
C GLN A 451 11.75 24.36 -0.82
N THR A 452 12.19 24.83 0.35
CA THR A 452 11.46 25.86 1.11
C THR A 452 12.12 27.21 0.92
N TYR A 453 11.30 28.23 0.67
CA TYR A 453 11.74 29.63 0.62
C TYR A 453 11.40 30.29 1.95
N GLU A 454 12.43 30.70 2.69
CA GLU A 454 12.27 31.47 3.91
C GLU A 454 12.05 32.97 3.60
N PRO A 455 11.49 33.76 4.54
CA PRO A 455 11.24 35.18 4.34
C PRO A 455 12.51 36.00 4.04
N ASP A 456 13.67 35.53 4.48
CA ASP A 456 14.99 36.11 4.22
C ASP A 456 15.58 35.66 2.86
N GLN A 457 14.77 35.04 2.01
CA GLN A 457 15.13 34.42 0.73
C GLN A 457 16.13 33.27 0.80
N ARG A 458 16.47 32.76 2.00
CA ARG A 458 17.29 31.56 2.11
C ARG A 458 16.53 30.36 1.59
N ARG A 459 17.19 29.61 0.70
CA ARG A 459 16.68 28.35 0.15
C ARG A 459 17.15 27.22 1.04
N ARG A 460 16.22 26.47 1.62
CA ARG A 460 16.55 25.21 2.29
C ARG A 460 16.12 24.04 1.42
N PHE A 461 16.97 23.02 1.37
CA PHE A 461 16.79 21.84 0.54
C PHE A 461 16.71 20.59 1.40
N TRP A 462 15.78 19.71 1.05
CA TRP A 462 15.64 18.39 1.64
C TRP A 462 15.65 17.32 0.56
N PRO A 463 16.66 16.43 0.50
CA PRO A 463 16.70 15.32 -0.44
C PRO A 463 15.98 14.08 0.12
N ASN A 464 15.11 13.48 -0.68
CA ASN A 464 14.54 12.14 -0.46
C ASN A 464 14.81 11.27 -1.67
N TYR A 465 15.30 10.05 -1.45
CA TYR A 465 15.43 9.03 -2.48
C TYR A 465 14.46 7.88 -2.23
N LEU A 466 13.84 7.42 -3.33
CA LEU A 466 12.82 6.40 -3.35
C LEU A 466 13.17 5.37 -4.45
N PRO A 467 13.56 4.14 -4.09
CA PRO A 467 13.61 3.05 -5.05
C PRO A 467 12.18 2.76 -5.52
N MET A 468 12.01 2.67 -6.84
CA MET A 468 10.70 2.42 -7.47
C MET A 468 10.63 1.03 -8.13
N GLY A 469 11.76 0.35 -8.30
CA GLY A 469 11.83 -0.95 -8.97
C GLY A 469 11.03 -2.06 -8.26
N ASP A 470 10.92 -1.99 -6.94
CA ASP A 470 10.17 -2.96 -6.13
C ASP A 470 8.64 -2.81 -6.24
N LEU A 471 8.16 -1.69 -6.75
CA LEU A 471 6.74 -1.47 -7.03
C LEU A 471 6.25 -2.24 -8.27
N MET A 472 7.17 -2.60 -9.18
CA MET A 472 6.87 -3.33 -10.42
C MET A 472 5.72 -2.70 -11.22
N LEU A 473 5.75 -1.38 -11.37
CA LEU A 473 4.72 -0.63 -12.09
C LEU A 473 5.05 -0.53 -13.58
N ARG A 474 4.03 -0.81 -14.38
CA ARG A 474 4.03 -0.48 -15.82
C ARG A 474 4.03 1.05 -16.01
N PRO A 475 4.49 1.54 -17.18
CA PRO A 475 4.64 2.98 -17.41
C PRO A 475 3.36 3.79 -17.18
N GLU A 476 2.24 3.34 -17.73
CA GLU A 476 0.97 4.09 -17.62
C GLU A 476 0.42 4.11 -16.20
N ARG A 477 0.49 2.97 -15.49
CA ARG A 477 0.12 2.89 -14.08
C ARG A 477 1.04 3.72 -13.19
N PHE A 478 2.34 3.72 -13.49
CA PHE A 478 3.30 4.61 -12.83
C PHE A 478 2.90 6.08 -13.04
N ALA A 479 2.54 6.47 -14.28
CA ALA A 479 2.09 7.83 -14.58
C ALA A 479 0.84 8.21 -13.77
N ALA A 480 -0.16 7.33 -13.69
CA ALA A 480 -1.34 7.57 -12.87
C ALA A 480 -0.99 7.76 -11.39
N GLY A 481 -0.13 6.89 -10.82
CA GLY A 481 0.35 7.03 -9.45
C GLY A 481 1.18 8.30 -9.22
N PHE A 482 2.01 8.67 -10.19
CA PHE A 482 2.84 9.87 -10.16
C PHE A 482 1.98 11.14 -10.13
N LEU A 483 0.93 11.22 -10.96
CA LEU A 483 0.01 12.34 -10.96
C LEU A 483 -0.75 12.46 -9.61
N GLN A 484 -1.18 11.33 -9.02
CA GLN A 484 -1.79 11.34 -7.68
C GLN A 484 -0.79 11.80 -6.61
N TYR A 485 0.44 11.30 -6.66
CA TYR A 485 1.54 11.69 -5.76
C TYR A 485 1.84 13.20 -5.83
N ILE A 486 1.92 13.76 -7.04
CA ILE A 486 2.16 15.19 -7.26
C ILE A 486 0.99 16.01 -6.73
N LEU A 487 -0.24 15.65 -7.08
CA LEU A 487 -1.45 16.34 -6.62
C LEU A 487 -1.47 16.41 -5.09
N LYS A 488 -1.23 15.28 -4.40
CA LYS A 488 -1.14 15.23 -2.94
C LYS A 488 0.03 16.05 -2.41
N SER A 489 1.14 16.12 -3.13
CA SER A 489 2.33 16.86 -2.68
C SER A 489 2.22 18.38 -2.79
N VAL A 490 1.45 18.88 -3.77
CA VAL A 490 1.27 20.33 -3.99
C VAL A 490 0.09 20.91 -3.21
N ARG A 491 -0.75 20.12 -2.56
CA ARG A 491 -1.86 20.65 -1.74
C ARG A 491 -1.39 21.30 -0.43
N PRO A 492 -2.12 22.28 0.13
CA PRO A 492 -1.82 22.87 1.44
C PRO A 492 -1.86 21.80 2.55
N GLY A 493 -1.04 21.95 3.60
CA GLY A 493 -0.97 20.97 4.70
C GLY A 493 -0.03 19.79 4.47
N SER A 494 0.46 19.61 3.23
CA SER A 494 1.36 18.51 2.83
C SER A 494 2.79 18.62 3.38
N ILE A 495 3.10 19.68 4.13
CA ILE A 495 4.41 19.93 4.72
C ILE A 495 4.50 19.19 6.05
N GLY A 496 5.26 18.09 6.08
CA GLY A 496 5.44 17.25 7.28
C GLY A 496 4.94 15.82 7.13
N VAL A 497 4.17 15.52 6.09
CA VAL A 497 3.87 14.13 5.68
C VAL A 497 5.18 13.47 5.26
N GLU A 498 5.54 12.34 5.87
CA GLU A 498 6.72 11.58 5.46
C GLU A 498 6.56 11.17 3.99
N ALA A 499 7.62 11.32 3.18
CA ALA A 499 7.55 11.01 1.75
C ALA A 499 7.09 9.55 1.48
N SER A 500 7.36 8.64 2.43
CA SER A 500 6.93 7.24 2.46
C SER A 500 5.40 7.07 2.49
N GLU A 501 4.66 7.91 3.22
CA GLU A 501 3.20 7.83 3.32
C GLU A 501 2.51 8.23 2.01
N LYS A 502 3.12 9.13 1.24
CA LYS A 502 2.63 9.50 -0.10
C LYS A 502 2.86 8.39 -1.13
N LEU A 503 3.68 7.39 -0.85
CA LEU A 503 3.94 6.33 -1.81
C LEU A 503 2.81 5.31 -1.91
N PHE A 504 1.85 5.32 -0.99
CA PHE A 504 0.62 4.54 -1.15
C PHE A 504 -0.20 5.01 -2.37
N ASP A 505 0.04 6.22 -2.88
CA ASP A 505 -0.57 6.70 -4.12
C ASP A 505 -0.09 5.87 -5.32
N PHE A 506 1.15 5.37 -5.31
CA PHE A 506 1.63 4.41 -6.33
C PHE A 506 1.05 3.02 -6.12
N CYS A 507 0.93 2.56 -4.87
CA CYS A 507 0.35 1.26 -4.52
C CYS A 507 -1.12 1.14 -4.96
N SER A 508 -1.87 2.23 -4.86
CA SER A 508 -3.30 2.28 -5.18
C SER A 508 -3.60 2.99 -6.49
N ALA A 509 -2.59 3.13 -7.35
CA ALA A 509 -2.73 3.72 -8.66
C ALA A 509 -3.59 2.83 -9.56
N PRO A 510 -4.52 3.40 -10.34
CA PRO A 510 -5.32 2.68 -11.32
C PRO A 510 -4.43 2.15 -12.45
N ALA A 511 -4.88 1.09 -13.11
CA ALA A 511 -4.11 0.43 -14.17
C ALA A 511 -3.85 1.34 -15.39
N THR A 512 -4.79 2.26 -15.67
CA THR A 512 -4.79 3.16 -16.85
C THR A 512 -5.16 4.59 -16.46
N LEU A 513 -4.93 5.54 -17.38
CA LEU A 513 -5.28 6.95 -17.19
C LEU A 513 -6.78 7.26 -17.38
N ASP A 514 -7.53 6.37 -18.05
CA ASP A 514 -8.95 6.58 -18.39
C ASP A 514 -9.83 6.66 -17.14
N ARG A 515 -9.64 5.73 -16.20
CA ARG A 515 -10.44 5.66 -14.97
C ARG A 515 -9.67 6.08 -13.74
N MET A 516 -8.83 7.12 -13.90
CA MET A 516 -7.84 7.52 -12.91
C MET A 516 -8.42 7.83 -11.50
N TYR A 517 -9.68 8.22 -11.42
CA TYR A 517 -10.36 8.60 -10.17
C TYR A 517 -11.46 7.61 -9.74
N GLU A 518 -11.71 6.57 -10.52
CA GLU A 518 -12.80 5.61 -10.29
C GLU A 518 -12.26 4.25 -9.87
N ASP A 519 -11.19 3.79 -10.51
CA ASP A 519 -10.60 2.48 -10.28
C ASP A 519 -9.50 2.52 -9.22
N TYR A 520 -9.40 1.44 -8.44
CA TYR A 520 -8.44 1.24 -7.36
C TYR A 520 -7.85 -0.17 -7.46
N GLN A 521 -6.83 -0.33 -8.29
CA GLN A 521 -6.04 -1.57 -8.28
C GLN A 521 -4.95 -1.46 -7.20
N ILE A 522 -4.86 -2.44 -6.31
CA ILE A 522 -3.75 -2.54 -5.35
C ILE A 522 -2.56 -3.21 -6.03
N SER A 523 -1.36 -2.61 -5.92
CA SER A 523 -0.08 -3.19 -6.32
C SER A 523 0.81 -3.44 -5.09
N GLN A 524 2.09 -3.68 -5.34
CA GLN A 524 3.11 -3.74 -4.31
C GLN A 524 3.18 -2.44 -3.52
N VAL A 525 3.57 -2.57 -2.25
CA VAL A 525 3.96 -1.47 -1.38
C VAL A 525 5.47 -1.27 -1.52
N PRO A 526 5.99 -0.03 -1.54
CA PRO A 526 7.42 0.20 -1.72
C PRO A 526 8.17 -0.30 -0.48
N LEU A 527 8.78 -1.47 -0.63
CA LEU A 527 9.32 -2.25 0.46
C LEU A 527 10.47 -1.53 1.13
N GLU A 528 11.43 -1.07 0.33
CA GLU A 528 12.65 -0.44 0.84
C GLU A 528 12.36 0.93 1.46
N SER A 529 11.53 1.75 0.80
CA SER A 529 11.09 3.05 1.33
C SER A 529 10.22 2.95 2.59
N SER A 530 9.48 1.85 2.76
CA SER A 530 8.70 1.63 3.99
C SER A 530 9.54 1.07 5.13
N SER A 531 10.68 0.45 4.80
CA SER A 531 11.59 -0.19 5.75
C SER A 531 12.64 0.75 6.31
N VAL A 532 13.09 1.75 5.55
CA VAL A 532 14.09 2.72 6.01
C VAL A 532 13.39 4.00 6.50
N PRO A 533 13.44 4.34 7.79
CA PRO A 533 12.87 5.59 8.28
C PRO A 533 13.67 6.78 7.76
N LEU A 534 12.98 7.85 7.34
CA LEU A 534 13.64 9.04 6.79
C LEU A 534 14.45 9.82 7.83
N ARG A 535 14.01 9.79 9.10
CA ARG A 535 14.67 10.47 10.23
C ARG A 535 14.72 9.55 11.43
N PRO A 536 15.66 8.60 11.48
CA PRO A 536 15.81 7.75 12.63
C PRO A 536 16.32 8.54 13.84
N LYS A 537 15.81 8.19 15.03
CA LYS A 537 16.31 8.69 16.32
C LYS A 537 17.22 7.65 16.97
N THR A 538 18.29 8.10 17.59
CA THR A 538 19.18 7.21 18.38
C THR A 538 18.63 6.93 19.76
N SER A 539 18.96 5.77 20.33
CA SER A 539 18.53 5.35 21.67
C SER A 539 19.27 6.06 22.80
N ARG A 540 20.42 6.69 22.51
CA ARG A 540 21.33 7.21 23.54
C ARG A 540 21.21 8.71 23.84
N ARG A 541 20.59 9.52 22.97
CA ARG A 541 20.58 11.00 23.16
C ARG A 541 19.32 11.77 22.70
N GLU A 542 18.31 11.12 22.12
CA GLU A 542 17.25 11.84 21.37
C GLU A 542 17.76 12.72 20.21
N GLU A 543 19.07 12.67 19.91
CA GLU A 543 19.70 13.33 18.78
C GLU A 543 19.40 12.53 17.49
N TYR A 544 18.99 13.24 16.43
CA TYR A 544 18.77 12.67 15.10
C TYR A 544 20.12 12.26 14.47
N VAL A 545 20.16 11.10 13.82
CA VAL A 545 21.35 10.62 13.06
C VAL A 545 21.60 11.45 11.78
N GLY A 546 20.72 12.41 11.50
CA GLY A 546 20.60 13.06 10.20
C GLY A 546 19.62 12.31 9.29
N ASP A 547 19.47 12.81 8.08
CA ASP A 547 18.53 12.25 7.11
C ASP A 547 19.03 10.89 6.62
N CYS A 548 18.12 9.92 6.63
CA CYS A 548 18.32 8.60 6.05
C CYS A 548 17.37 8.43 4.87
N TRP A 549 17.80 7.71 3.86
CA TRP A 549 16.94 7.21 2.80
C TRP A 549 17.52 5.87 2.29
N PRO A 550 16.71 5.02 1.61
CA PRO A 550 17.15 3.76 1.01
C PRO A 550 18.50 3.79 0.29
N LEU A 551 19.23 2.67 0.22
CA LEU A 551 20.54 2.71 -0.43
C LEU A 551 20.39 2.96 -1.95
N VAL A 552 20.98 4.05 -2.47
CA VAL A 552 21.00 4.28 -3.93
C VAL A 552 21.87 3.23 -4.59
N ARG A 553 21.29 2.55 -5.57
CA ARG A 553 21.94 1.51 -6.36
C ARG A 553 22.51 2.09 -7.64
N GLY A 554 23.32 1.30 -8.33
CA GLY A 554 23.75 1.64 -9.69
C GLY A 554 22.54 1.90 -10.60
N ILE A 555 22.62 2.96 -11.40
CA ILE A 555 21.59 3.29 -12.39
C ILE A 555 21.87 2.45 -13.63
N GLU A 556 20.97 1.51 -13.92
CA GLU A 556 21.13 0.59 -15.04
C GLU A 556 20.88 1.30 -16.39
N PRO A 557 21.59 0.92 -17.46
CA PRO A 557 21.36 1.46 -18.80
C PRO A 557 19.90 1.32 -19.22
N ASN A 558 19.37 2.35 -19.87
CA ASN A 558 17.99 2.44 -20.35
C ASN A 558 16.90 2.41 -19.27
N SER A 559 17.26 2.32 -17.99
CA SER A 559 16.31 2.56 -16.90
C SER A 559 15.97 4.04 -16.80
N TRP A 560 14.80 4.33 -16.26
CA TRP A 560 14.28 5.67 -16.05
C TRP A 560 14.38 6.07 -14.58
N THR A 561 14.88 7.27 -14.37
CA THR A 561 14.97 7.96 -13.09
C THR A 561 14.04 9.17 -13.11
N VAL A 562 13.17 9.29 -12.11
CA VAL A 562 12.28 10.44 -11.97
C VAL A 562 12.89 11.44 -11.00
N LEU A 563 12.95 12.70 -11.42
CA LEU A 563 13.36 13.81 -10.57
C LEU A 563 12.13 14.66 -10.27
N VAL A 564 11.95 15.03 -9.01
CA VAL A 564 10.88 15.92 -8.57
C VAL A 564 11.47 17.01 -7.67
N SER A 565 11.16 18.26 -7.96
CA SER A 565 11.45 19.40 -7.09
C SER A 565 10.13 19.96 -6.59
N LEU A 566 9.83 19.75 -5.31
CA LEU A 566 8.65 20.25 -4.62
C LEU A 566 8.99 21.58 -3.96
N HIS A 567 8.30 22.64 -4.35
CA HIS A 567 8.56 23.98 -3.89
C HIS A 567 7.48 24.41 -2.89
N HIS A 568 7.92 25.03 -1.79
CA HIS A 568 7.08 25.48 -0.70
C HIS A 568 7.45 26.91 -0.31
N SER A 569 6.60 27.88 -0.64
CA SER A 569 6.77 29.27 -0.21
C SER A 569 6.03 29.50 1.12
N ARG A 570 6.79 29.83 2.19
CA ARG A 570 6.24 30.21 3.50
C ARG A 570 6.38 31.72 3.68
N VAL A 571 5.26 32.42 3.89
CA VAL A 571 5.28 33.81 4.35
C VAL A 571 5.08 33.83 5.87
N THR A 572 5.87 34.65 6.56
CA THR A 572 5.74 34.92 8.00
C THR A 572 4.32 35.33 8.35
N ARG A 573 3.88 34.93 9.55
CA ARG A 573 2.62 35.37 10.17
C ARG A 573 2.54 36.90 10.10
N ASP A 574 1.62 37.44 9.33
CA ASP A 574 1.12 38.77 9.63
C ASP A 574 0.46 38.71 11.00
N LEU A 575 0.82 39.63 11.89
CA LEU A 575 0.32 39.73 13.27
C LEU A 575 -1.22 39.78 13.36
N GLU A 576 -1.89 40.12 12.25
CA GLU A 576 -3.35 40.17 12.15
C GLU A 576 -4.02 38.80 11.94
N SER A 577 -3.27 37.75 11.56
CA SER A 577 -3.83 36.42 11.26
C SER A 577 -4.04 35.52 12.49
N LEU A 578 -3.89 36.04 13.71
CA LEU A 578 -4.06 35.26 14.95
C LEU A 578 -5.46 34.66 15.13
N SER A 579 -6.47 35.16 14.41
CA SER A 579 -7.85 34.66 14.45
C SER A 579 -8.09 33.46 13.52
N THR A 580 -7.27 33.24 12.49
CA THR A 580 -7.42 32.15 11.53
C THR A 580 -6.09 31.40 11.36
N ARG A 581 -6.03 30.16 11.85
CA ARG A 581 -4.84 29.28 11.80
C ARG A 581 -4.46 28.84 10.36
N THR A 582 -4.78 29.59 9.32
CA THR A 582 -4.56 29.22 7.92
C THR A 582 -3.22 29.74 7.44
N HIS A 583 -2.19 28.88 7.45
CA HIS A 583 -0.94 29.15 6.75
C HIS A 583 -1.17 29.13 5.23
N HIS A 584 -1.19 30.31 4.59
CA HIS A 584 -1.28 30.44 3.14
C HIS A 584 0.07 30.15 2.48
N THR A 585 0.31 28.87 2.17
CA THR A 585 1.50 28.44 1.43
C THR A 585 1.19 28.36 -0.07
N ALA A 586 2.12 28.80 -0.91
CA ALA A 586 2.10 28.52 -2.34
C ALA A 586 3.01 27.33 -2.60
N ASN A 587 2.44 26.25 -3.15
CA ASN A 587 3.13 24.98 -3.39
C ASN A 587 3.04 24.65 -4.89
N TRP A 588 4.16 24.24 -5.48
CA TRP A 588 4.22 23.79 -6.87
C TRP A 588 5.30 22.73 -7.05
N ALA A 589 5.28 22.02 -8.17
CA ALA A 589 6.21 20.95 -8.49
C ALA A 589 6.85 21.16 -9.87
N ARG A 590 8.15 20.87 -9.94
CA ARG A 590 8.87 20.66 -11.21
C ARG A 590 9.27 19.18 -11.28
N TYR A 591 9.31 18.59 -12.46
CA TYR A 591 9.74 17.20 -12.62
C TYR A 591 10.45 16.92 -13.94
N ALA A 592 11.21 15.83 -13.99
CA ALA A 592 11.79 15.30 -15.23
C ALA A 592 11.96 13.79 -15.16
N PHE A 593 11.89 13.15 -16.33
CA PHE A 593 12.23 11.76 -16.55
C PHE A 593 13.59 11.70 -17.22
N VAL A 594 14.55 11.05 -16.55
CA VAL A 594 15.95 10.97 -16.98
C VAL A 594 16.29 9.52 -17.31
N ARG A 595 16.83 9.29 -18.51
CA ARG A 595 17.33 7.99 -18.95
C ARG A 595 18.81 8.10 -19.32
N MET A 596 19.60 7.16 -18.83
CA MET A 596 21.03 7.07 -19.14
C MET A 596 21.29 5.95 -20.13
N LYS A 597 22.14 6.21 -21.13
CA LYS A 597 22.57 5.17 -22.09
C LYS A 597 23.65 4.25 -21.52
N THR A 598 24.39 4.72 -20.53
CA THR A 598 25.50 4.01 -19.89
C THR A 598 25.20 3.76 -18.41
N ARG A 599 25.82 2.71 -17.85
CA ARG A 599 25.61 2.33 -16.45
C ARG A 599 26.34 3.31 -15.54
N VAL A 600 25.67 3.77 -14.49
CA VAL A 600 26.29 4.64 -13.47
C VAL A 600 26.45 3.85 -12.18
N GLU A 601 27.70 3.63 -11.80
CA GLU A 601 28.06 2.95 -10.54
C GLU A 601 28.03 3.93 -9.37
N VAL A 602 27.32 3.57 -8.31
CA VAL A 602 27.16 4.40 -7.09
C VAL A 602 27.97 3.81 -5.92
N THR A 603 29.26 3.56 -6.18
CA THR A 603 30.14 2.82 -5.26
C THR A 603 31.26 3.67 -4.64
N ARG A 604 31.47 4.93 -5.07
CA ARG A 604 32.64 5.75 -4.68
C ARG A 604 32.33 7.25 -4.54
N PRO A 605 33.14 8.03 -3.80
CA PRO A 605 32.81 9.38 -3.30
C PRO A 605 32.61 10.49 -4.36
N SER A 606 32.72 10.17 -5.65
CA SER A 606 32.29 11.07 -6.72
C SER A 606 31.68 10.23 -7.84
N VAL A 607 30.36 10.27 -7.95
CA VAL A 607 29.65 9.57 -9.02
C VAL A 607 29.89 10.34 -10.31
N GLN A 608 30.54 9.68 -11.27
CA GLN A 608 30.74 10.25 -12.59
C GLN A 608 29.48 10.03 -13.40
N LEU A 609 28.78 11.13 -13.70
CA LEU A 609 27.69 11.11 -14.65
C LEU A 609 28.25 10.99 -16.07
N PRO A 610 27.52 10.32 -16.99
CA PRO A 610 27.84 10.31 -18.40
C PRO A 610 27.86 11.74 -18.98
N PRO A 611 28.51 11.93 -20.14
CA PRO A 611 28.36 13.15 -20.93
C PRO A 611 26.88 13.51 -21.15
N VAL A 612 26.57 14.82 -21.22
CA VAL A 612 25.18 15.30 -21.29
C VAL A 612 24.43 14.79 -22.52
N ASP A 613 25.12 14.50 -23.62
CA ASP A 613 24.59 13.89 -24.85
C ASP A 613 24.23 12.39 -24.71
N GLU A 614 24.74 11.74 -23.67
CA GLU A 614 24.36 10.39 -23.27
C GLU A 614 23.21 10.35 -22.24
N ILE A 615 22.78 11.53 -21.78
CA ILE A 615 21.67 11.69 -20.84
C ILE A 615 20.46 12.24 -21.58
N GLU A 616 19.39 11.46 -21.57
CA GLU A 616 18.10 11.87 -22.11
C GLU A 616 17.23 12.40 -20.97
N VAL A 617 16.68 13.60 -21.16
CA VAL A 617 15.79 14.26 -20.20
C VAL A 617 14.51 14.64 -20.94
N VAL A 618 13.37 14.17 -20.44
CA VAL A 618 12.06 14.40 -21.05
C VAL A 618 10.95 14.60 -20.01
N GLY A 619 9.76 15.01 -20.46
CA GLY A 619 8.55 15.08 -19.66
C GLY A 619 7.80 13.75 -19.59
N LEU A 620 6.65 13.76 -18.90
CA LEU A 620 5.82 12.57 -18.70
C LEU A 620 5.24 12.05 -20.03
N LYS A 621 4.88 12.97 -20.93
CA LYS A 621 4.28 12.67 -22.23
C LYS A 621 5.24 11.93 -23.14
N GLU A 622 6.45 12.44 -23.28
CA GLU A 622 7.50 11.81 -24.09
C GLU A 622 7.94 10.48 -23.47
N PHE A 623 8.04 10.40 -22.14
CA PHE A 623 8.32 9.15 -21.43
C PHE A 623 7.29 8.06 -21.79
N LEU A 624 5.99 8.38 -21.73
CA LEU A 624 4.93 7.44 -22.11
C LEU A 624 4.97 7.12 -23.61
N GLY A 625 5.23 8.10 -24.48
CA GLY A 625 5.41 7.87 -25.91
C GLY A 625 6.55 6.88 -26.23
N ILE A 626 7.62 6.88 -25.43
CA ILE A 626 8.76 5.96 -25.60
C ILE A 626 8.47 4.58 -24.98
N THR A 627 7.88 4.53 -23.79
CA THR A 627 7.78 3.30 -22.98
C THR A 627 6.45 2.57 -23.11
N SER A 628 5.39 3.26 -23.51
CA SER A 628 4.05 2.72 -23.72
C SER A 628 3.38 3.36 -24.94
N PRO A 629 3.81 3.01 -26.18
CA PRO A 629 3.31 3.65 -27.40
C PRO A 629 1.80 3.50 -27.65
N GLY A 630 1.13 2.59 -26.94
CA GLY A 630 -0.32 2.40 -27.01
C GLY A 630 -1.14 3.28 -26.05
N THR A 631 -0.48 4.06 -25.18
CA THR A 631 -1.16 4.96 -24.24
C THR A 631 -1.71 6.19 -24.98
N ASP A 632 -2.93 6.59 -24.65
CA ASP A 632 -3.56 7.80 -25.17
C ASP A 632 -2.89 9.05 -24.57
N LEU A 633 -2.09 9.73 -25.39
CA LEU A 633 -1.35 10.92 -24.99
C LEU A 633 -2.23 12.18 -24.94
N GLU A 634 -3.38 12.19 -25.63
CA GLU A 634 -4.34 13.31 -25.54
C GLU A 634 -5.09 13.24 -24.21
N LEU A 635 -5.48 12.04 -23.79
CA LEU A 635 -6.01 11.80 -22.46
C LEU A 635 -5.03 12.21 -21.36
N LEU A 636 -3.73 11.96 -21.54
CA LEU A 636 -2.71 12.41 -20.60
C LEU A 636 -2.70 13.94 -20.47
N ASP A 637 -2.78 14.69 -21.57
CA ASP A 637 -2.83 16.15 -21.54
C ASP A 637 -4.05 16.63 -20.74
N MET A 638 -5.23 16.04 -20.99
CA MET A 638 -6.44 16.32 -20.20
C MET A 638 -6.23 16.05 -18.70
N ARG A 639 -5.58 14.94 -18.33
CA ARG A 639 -5.30 14.61 -16.92
C ARG A 639 -4.31 15.58 -16.26
N LEU A 640 -3.35 16.11 -17.02
CA LEU A 640 -2.43 17.13 -16.54
C LEU A 640 -3.16 18.46 -16.27
N GLU A 641 -4.06 18.87 -17.17
CA GLU A 641 -4.91 20.05 -16.99
C GLU A 641 -5.84 19.91 -15.78
N GLU A 642 -6.52 18.77 -15.64
CA GLU A 642 -7.34 18.46 -14.47
C GLU A 642 -6.54 18.48 -13.16
N LEU A 643 -5.28 18.04 -13.19
CA LEU A 643 -4.39 18.10 -12.02
C LEU A 643 -4.09 19.54 -11.66
N GLU A 644 -3.79 20.41 -12.63
CA GLU A 644 -3.54 21.83 -12.38
C GLU A 644 -4.77 22.53 -11.77
N GLU A 645 -5.97 22.19 -12.25
CA GLU A 645 -7.25 22.66 -11.72
C GLU A 645 -7.50 22.13 -10.30
N LYS A 646 -7.34 20.82 -10.06
CA LYS A 646 -7.53 20.21 -8.73
C LYS A 646 -6.48 20.64 -7.71
N ALA A 647 -5.31 21.06 -8.16
CA ALA A 647 -4.30 21.68 -7.31
C ALA A 647 -4.63 23.16 -7.03
N ALA A 648 -5.57 23.77 -7.78
CA ALA A 648 -6.06 25.14 -7.61
C ALA A 648 -7.05 25.32 -6.46
N ILE A 649 -6.59 25.07 -5.24
CA ILE A 649 -7.43 25.24 -4.07
C ILE A 649 -7.48 26.73 -3.66
N PRO A 650 -8.66 27.32 -3.37
CA PRO A 650 -8.81 28.73 -2.97
C PRO A 650 -7.99 29.16 -1.75
N ARG A 651 -7.48 28.21 -0.96
CA ARG A 651 -6.68 28.45 0.24
C ARG A 651 -5.18 28.69 -0.05
N GLN A 652 -4.71 28.39 -1.26
CA GLN A 652 -3.34 28.68 -1.70
C GLN A 652 -3.19 30.14 -2.11
N ARG A 653 -1.99 30.71 -1.93
CA ARG A 653 -1.63 31.99 -2.55
C ARG A 653 -1.47 31.82 -4.07
N PRO A 654 -1.63 32.90 -4.86
CA PRO A 654 -1.24 32.91 -6.26
C PRO A 654 0.23 32.50 -6.43
N LEU A 655 0.52 31.78 -7.50
CA LEU A 655 1.89 31.46 -7.89
C LEU A 655 2.59 32.72 -8.42
N PRO A 656 3.94 32.76 -8.39
CA PRO A 656 4.69 33.79 -9.09
C PRO A 656 4.33 33.83 -10.59
N GLU A 657 4.47 35.00 -11.20
CA GLU A 657 4.15 35.19 -12.61
C GLU A 657 4.97 34.23 -13.50
N GLY A 658 4.31 33.60 -14.47
CA GLY A 658 4.92 32.61 -15.36
C GLY A 658 5.18 31.23 -14.75
N VAL A 659 4.95 31.01 -13.46
CA VAL A 659 5.12 29.71 -12.80
C VAL A 659 3.84 28.89 -12.90
N LYS A 660 3.94 27.68 -13.44
CA LYS A 660 2.86 26.68 -13.41
C LYS A 660 2.93 25.85 -12.12
N ARG A 661 1.77 25.33 -11.69
CA ARG A 661 1.73 24.39 -10.54
C ARG A 661 2.51 23.12 -10.81
N LEU A 662 2.52 22.69 -12.06
CA LEU A 662 3.27 21.55 -12.53
C LEU A 662 4.03 21.95 -13.78
N SER A 663 5.34 21.68 -13.82
CA SER A 663 6.17 21.99 -15.00
C SER A 663 7.30 20.98 -15.17
N VAL A 664 7.76 20.83 -16.41
CA VAL A 664 8.90 19.97 -16.74
C VAL A 664 10.19 20.75 -16.51
N MET A 665 11.21 20.09 -15.94
CA MET A 665 12.54 20.68 -15.75
C MET A 665 13.30 20.71 -17.07
N GLU A 666 14.13 21.74 -17.25
CA GLU A 666 15.10 21.80 -18.34
C GLU A 666 16.22 20.77 -18.14
N ARG A 667 16.91 20.41 -19.22
CA ARG A 667 17.94 19.37 -19.21
C ARG A 667 19.06 19.67 -18.21
N GLU A 668 19.57 20.89 -18.22
CA GLU A 668 20.69 21.31 -17.37
C GLU A 668 20.27 21.32 -15.89
N GLU A 669 19.03 21.73 -15.60
CA GLU A 669 18.46 21.70 -14.25
C GLU A 669 18.33 20.25 -13.75
N ALA A 670 17.76 19.37 -14.55
CA ALA A 670 17.57 17.95 -14.21
C ALA A 670 18.92 17.25 -13.95
N VAL A 671 19.90 17.45 -14.83
CA VAL A 671 21.25 16.87 -14.67
C VAL A 671 21.94 17.42 -13.41
N GLY A 672 21.79 18.73 -13.15
CA GLY A 672 22.32 19.36 -11.93
C GLY A 672 21.73 18.74 -10.66
N ILE A 673 20.40 18.63 -10.59
CA ILE A 673 19.70 18.04 -9.45
C ILE A 673 20.15 16.59 -9.23
N LEU A 674 20.22 15.79 -10.29
CA LEU A 674 20.65 14.39 -10.18
C LEU A 674 22.08 14.29 -9.65
N LYS A 675 22.99 15.13 -10.14
CA LYS A 675 24.37 15.20 -9.64
C LYS A 675 24.41 15.52 -8.15
N ASP A 676 23.61 16.49 -7.70
CA ASP A 676 23.52 16.86 -6.28
C ASP A 676 23.05 15.69 -5.42
N PHE A 677 22.05 14.93 -5.86
CA PHE A 677 21.61 13.72 -5.14
C PHE A 677 22.71 12.67 -5.05
N LEU A 678 23.38 12.40 -6.17
CA LEU A 678 24.42 11.38 -6.24
C LEU A 678 25.66 11.74 -5.40
N ASN A 679 25.99 13.02 -5.30
CA ASN A 679 27.06 13.51 -4.40
C ASN A 679 26.72 13.32 -2.91
N ASN A 680 25.44 13.30 -2.56
CA ASN A 680 24.97 13.14 -1.18
C ASN A 680 24.84 11.67 -0.72
N VAL A 681 25.02 10.69 -1.63
CA VAL A 681 24.87 9.26 -1.30
C VAL A 681 25.82 8.81 -0.19
N GLU A 682 27.05 9.30 -0.20
CA GLU A 682 28.07 8.88 0.77
C GLU A 682 27.74 9.35 2.19
N MET A 683 27.14 10.54 2.32
CA MET A 683 26.62 11.04 3.60
C MET A 683 25.52 10.13 4.13
N VAL A 684 24.58 9.72 3.27
CA VAL A 684 23.47 8.87 3.69
C VAL A 684 23.92 7.45 4.03
N LYS A 685 24.90 6.89 3.30
CA LYS A 685 25.53 5.61 3.68
C LYS A 685 26.09 5.67 5.11
N LYS A 686 26.78 6.77 5.47
CA LYS A 686 27.29 6.96 6.84
C LYS A 686 26.17 7.04 7.88
N ASN A 687 25.08 7.78 7.58
CA ASN A 687 23.93 7.90 8.48
C ASN A 687 23.22 6.55 8.68
N LEU A 688 23.00 5.80 7.59
CA LEU A 688 22.43 4.44 7.65
C LEU A 688 23.31 3.51 8.48
N TRP A 689 24.62 3.49 8.21
CA TRP A 689 25.56 2.67 8.96
C TRP A 689 25.56 2.99 10.45
N ALA A 690 25.63 4.28 10.81
CA ALA A 690 25.62 4.73 12.20
C ALA A 690 24.34 4.28 12.90
N PHE A 691 23.19 4.44 12.25
CA PHE A 691 21.91 4.02 12.81
C PHE A 691 21.83 2.51 13.01
N MET A 692 22.21 1.71 12.01
CA MET A 692 22.15 0.25 12.06
C MET A 692 23.14 -0.32 13.09
N LYS A 693 24.31 0.31 13.25
CA LYS A 693 25.28 -0.06 14.29
C LYS A 693 24.75 0.15 15.71
N GLU A 694 24.01 1.22 15.94
CA GLU A 694 23.39 1.49 17.24
C GLU A 694 22.12 0.67 17.49
N ASN A 695 21.48 0.18 16.43
CA ASN A 695 20.25 -0.60 16.47
C ASN A 695 20.47 -1.94 15.74
N PRO A 696 21.17 -2.90 16.35
CA PRO A 696 21.57 -4.15 15.68
C PRO A 696 20.41 -5.07 15.30
N ALA A 697 19.19 -4.80 15.76
CA ALA A 697 17.98 -5.42 15.22
C ALA A 697 17.76 -5.01 13.75
N ASN A 698 18.07 -3.76 13.41
CA ASN A 698 17.79 -3.15 12.12
C ASN A 698 18.95 -3.40 11.14
N GLN A 699 19.06 -4.63 10.60
CA GLN A 699 20.12 -5.00 9.64
C GLN A 699 19.63 -4.96 8.19
N TRP A 700 19.20 -3.80 7.70
CA TRP A 700 18.67 -3.67 6.34
C TRP A 700 19.69 -3.97 5.25
N TYR A 701 20.93 -3.50 5.45
CA TYR A 701 22.06 -3.59 4.53
C TYR A 701 23.27 -4.24 5.23
N PRO A 702 23.29 -5.57 5.42
CA PRO A 702 24.39 -6.23 6.12
C PRO A 702 25.75 -5.93 5.49
N ASP A 703 25.82 -5.88 4.16
CA ASP A 703 27.05 -5.56 3.42
C ASP A 703 27.64 -4.19 3.80
N LEU A 704 26.79 -3.19 4.09
CA LEU A 704 27.24 -1.86 4.53
C LEU A 704 27.88 -1.90 5.93
N LEU A 705 27.42 -2.80 6.82
CA LEU A 705 28.03 -3.00 8.13
C LEU A 705 29.41 -3.66 8.00
N GLU A 706 29.58 -4.56 7.03
CA GLU A 706 30.85 -5.23 6.74
C GLU A 706 31.87 -4.26 6.10
N GLU A 707 31.46 -3.49 5.10
CA GLU A 707 32.31 -2.52 4.39
C GLU A 707 32.91 -1.45 5.33
N CYS A 708 32.09 -0.87 6.21
CA CYS A 708 32.50 0.21 7.10
C CYS A 708 33.24 -0.26 8.38
N ASN A 709 33.34 -1.57 8.64
CA ASN A 709 34.19 -2.10 9.72
C ASN A 709 35.69 -2.02 9.39
N GLY A 710 36.07 -1.72 8.14
CA GLY A 710 37.47 -1.58 7.69
C GLY A 710 37.95 -0.16 7.39
N GLN A 711 37.07 0.79 7.10
CA GLN A 711 37.42 2.16 6.68
C GLN A 711 36.39 3.18 7.18
N LEU A 712 36.86 4.35 7.66
CA LEU A 712 36.13 5.56 8.09
C LEU A 712 35.65 5.61 9.55
N CYS A 713 36.60 5.67 10.50
CA CYS A 713 36.41 6.39 11.76
C CYS A 713 36.69 7.89 11.52
N GLY A 714 35.69 8.63 11.05
CA GLY A 714 35.71 10.09 10.96
C GLY A 714 34.35 10.64 11.42
N SER A 715 34.40 11.64 12.31
CA SER A 715 33.29 12.27 13.05
C SER A 715 31.91 12.26 12.38
N MET A 716 30.87 11.97 13.19
CA MET A 716 29.46 12.25 12.87
C MET A 716 29.32 13.72 12.44
N ILE A 717 28.66 13.96 11.30
CA ILE A 717 28.32 15.32 10.86
C ILE A 717 26.95 15.66 11.49
N HIS A 718 26.89 16.77 12.21
CA HIS A 718 25.75 17.14 13.04
C HIS A 718 24.76 18.01 12.26
N GLY A 719 23.64 17.40 11.84
CA GLY A 719 22.38 18.12 11.60
C GLY A 719 22.23 18.91 10.28
N PRO A 720 21.01 19.44 10.04
CA PRO A 720 20.62 20.11 8.79
C PRO A 720 21.27 21.48 8.57
N GLU A 721 22.01 22.01 9.55
CA GLU A 721 22.75 23.28 9.42
C GLU A 721 24.03 23.11 8.58
N ASP A 722 24.50 21.87 8.37
CA ASP A 722 25.67 21.55 7.54
C ASP A 722 25.31 21.18 6.09
N ILE A 723 24.04 21.29 5.67
CA ILE A 723 23.65 21.18 4.24
C ILE A 723 23.98 22.51 3.54
N PHE A 724 25.25 22.90 3.54
CA PHE A 724 25.80 23.86 2.59
C PHE A 724 26.41 23.07 1.45
N VAL A 725 25.58 22.63 0.52
CA VAL A 725 26.08 22.35 -0.82
C VAL A 725 26.19 23.71 -1.50
N ASP A 726 27.40 24.24 -1.60
CA ASP A 726 27.78 25.26 -2.58
C ASP A 726 27.55 24.68 -3.99
N SER A 727 26.29 24.59 -4.42
CA SER A 727 25.96 24.24 -5.79
C SER A 727 26.10 25.51 -6.63
N VAL A 728 26.93 25.40 -7.66
CA VAL A 728 27.28 26.41 -8.68
C VAL A 728 26.06 27.03 -9.40
N ASN A 729 24.84 26.50 -9.20
CA ASN A 729 23.62 27.02 -9.80
C ASN A 729 23.02 28.27 -9.14
N ALA A 730 23.61 28.79 -8.06
CA ALA A 730 23.22 30.11 -7.53
C ALA A 730 23.67 31.28 -8.42
N GLN A 731 24.64 31.09 -9.31
CA GLN A 731 25.14 32.16 -10.19
C GLN A 731 24.37 32.34 -11.49
N LEU A 732 23.52 31.40 -11.91
CA LEU A 732 22.81 31.46 -13.20
C LEU A 732 21.38 32.04 -13.14
N SER A 733 20.98 32.68 -12.03
CA SER A 733 19.67 33.31 -11.92
C SER A 733 19.70 34.77 -11.42
N LEU A 734 20.86 35.42 -11.45
CA LEU A 734 21.04 36.81 -11.00
C LEU A 734 21.27 37.81 -12.14
N GLU A 735 21.30 37.39 -13.41
CA GLU A 735 21.61 38.31 -14.53
C GLU A 735 20.40 39.03 -15.16
N TRP A 736 19.19 38.89 -14.62
CA TRP A 736 17.98 39.46 -15.26
C TRP A 736 17.40 40.71 -14.59
N TRP A 737 18.02 41.23 -13.53
CA TRP A 737 17.53 42.42 -12.83
C TRP A 737 18.67 43.36 -12.45
N ASN A 738 19.28 44.00 -13.46
CA ASN A 738 19.95 45.29 -13.29
C ASN A 738 19.49 46.20 -14.43
N SER A 739 18.50 47.02 -14.12
CA SER A 739 18.24 48.26 -14.84
C SER A 739 18.25 49.33 -13.78
N ASP A 740 19.34 50.08 -13.75
CA ASP A 740 19.56 51.25 -12.90
C ASP A 740 18.41 52.25 -13.05
N PRO A 741 18.20 53.07 -12.01
CA PRO A 741 18.08 54.50 -12.23
C PRO A 741 19.25 55.19 -11.53
N GLU A 742 20.13 55.75 -12.36
CA GLU A 742 20.92 56.92 -12.01
C GLU A 742 19.96 58.03 -11.56
N ASP A 743 20.20 58.61 -10.40
CA ASP A 743 20.37 60.06 -10.22
C ASP A 743 20.73 60.34 -8.76
N GLY A 744 21.94 60.86 -8.58
CA GLY A 744 22.48 61.34 -7.32
C GLY A 744 22.32 62.85 -7.16
N ASP A 745 23.07 63.32 -6.16
CA ASP A 745 23.38 64.70 -5.77
C ASP A 745 22.40 65.26 -4.73
N GLU A 746 22.74 65.19 -3.44
CA GLU A 746 23.80 65.90 -2.66
C GLU A 746 23.24 67.13 -1.95
N ASP A 747 23.73 67.29 -0.73
CA ASP A 747 23.29 68.16 0.35
C ASP A 747 23.43 69.67 0.04
N ASP A 748 22.66 70.50 0.75
CA ASP A 748 23.20 71.69 1.43
C ASP A 748 22.18 72.30 2.41
N ASP A 749 22.66 72.55 3.63
CA ASP A 749 22.06 73.34 4.69
C ASP A 749 21.90 74.82 4.28
N ASP A 750 20.83 75.52 4.69
CA ASP A 750 20.97 76.81 5.38
C ASP A 750 19.65 77.39 5.92
N GLU A 751 19.85 78.22 6.95
CA GLU A 751 18.89 78.86 7.86
C GLU A 751 17.89 79.86 7.24
N SER A 752 16.89 80.21 8.08
CA SER A 752 16.28 81.53 8.31
C SER A 752 14.89 81.88 7.71
N ASP A 753 14.07 82.39 8.64
CA ASP A 753 12.98 83.39 8.55
C ASP A 753 11.69 83.10 7.75
N GLU A 754 10.60 82.72 8.43
CA GLU A 754 9.50 83.59 8.95
C GLU A 754 8.35 82.75 9.55
#